data_AF-A0A2S6QHU9-F1
#
_entry.id   AF-A0A2S6QHU9-F1
#
_cell.length_a   1.000
_cell.length_b   1.000
_cell.length_c   1.000
_cell.angle_alpha   90.00
_cell.angle_beta   90.00
_cell.angle_gamma   90.00
#
_symmetry.space_group_name_H-M   'P 1'
#
loop_
_entity.id
_entity.type
_entity.pdbx_description
1 polymer ?
#
loop_
_entity_poly.entity_id
_entity_poly.type
_entity_poly.pdbx_seq_one_letter_code
_entity_poly.pdbx_strand_id
1 'polypeptide(L)'
;MASSVRFNKTSTNVDGILGGSMWDVPNDGTITWAVQDSESFSWGDNLTEFNEVSRIFAEYDEVIDVDFFYNGWFTSDSEKPADIVIIFDNLSQEGFSSQVAGYANFPGTTEQGTVKLNLESGIQNILSPGKSGYHVVIHEIGHALGLTHPHDGGLWDWPTFSDLGISAQNSLYTTVMSYEPPAYSWTYGWATTPMMWDVYALQLLYGAEDETRSGNEKYYLLDDNMANVIWDSGGNDTLSAENSVFKNWVDLRQGYWSVGSPDTGVLDVTGIAYSTIIENAIGSSQNDTIVGNSADNNIVGGLGNDLISGEQGNDSLFGGEGDDVIHGTYGNDVIDGGEGKDILTYATSSAKKNINLTLNLVTDDITTDTISNIEWVVGTAYADTIIGDNHDNTLHGGAGDDHILGNQGSDVINGNEGNNTINGGDGIDILSFSSASNSVVVNLKSGKALNSNYTNEISNFEWVAGSNYQDQIIGDENSNRLEGGGGNDTIDGGAGTDTVTYSGSISEYSAVESGYSIIISDGTDSRDGTDTLTSIEAFSFGGTSAVLSDLLNPTDVDNGVYRFFNLGTGTHFYSASPVERNHIINTYDQFNYEGASFKSAGTASENTAGVHRFYNTELGTHLFTMSEVEKFHIMGNMPVFSYEGIEYQAYTSQIDGSIALYRFFNTVTGAHFFTPSEVERDSVIENLPVFNYEGIAFYVDLIA
;
A
#
# COMPACT_ATOMS: atom_id res chain seq x y z
N MET A 1 -0.74 -10.05 1.22
CA MET A 1 -0.72 -11.50 0.92
C MET A 1 -1.81 -12.18 1.74
N ALA A 2 -3.03 -12.23 1.20
CA ALA A 2 -4.12 -12.98 1.79
C ALA A 2 -3.79 -14.47 1.66
N SER A 3 -3.79 -15.17 2.79
CA SER A 3 -3.50 -16.61 2.90
C SER A 3 -4.61 -17.40 2.22
N SER A 4 -4.43 -17.60 0.93
CA SER A 4 -5.29 -18.39 0.06
C SER A 4 -4.95 -19.89 0.28
N VAL A 5 -5.89 -20.67 0.82
CA VAL A 5 -5.64 -22.04 1.31
C VAL A 5 -5.75 -23.07 0.18
N ARG A 6 -4.65 -23.49 -0.43
CA ARG A 6 -4.64 -24.58 -1.45
C ARG A 6 -5.15 -25.92 -0.94
N PHE A 7 -6.04 -26.60 -1.68
CA PHE A 7 -6.37 -28.02 -1.47
C PHE A 7 -5.92 -28.90 -2.65
N ASN A 8 -5.20 -29.98 -2.33
CA ASN A 8 -4.69 -30.95 -3.29
C ASN A 8 -5.61 -32.17 -3.35
N LYS A 9 -5.85 -32.67 -4.57
CA LYS A 9 -6.91 -33.62 -5.00
C LYS A 9 -6.76 -35.07 -4.49
N THR A 10 -6.06 -35.34 -3.39
CA THR A 10 -5.74 -36.72 -2.97
C THR A 10 -6.65 -37.26 -1.87
N SER A 11 -7.85 -37.70 -2.28
CA SER A 11 -8.59 -38.91 -1.85
C SER A 11 -8.36 -39.56 -0.46
N THR A 12 -8.54 -38.84 0.66
CA THR A 12 -8.64 -39.51 1.99
C THR A 12 -9.66 -38.92 2.98
N ASN A 13 -10.45 -37.90 2.58
CA ASN A 13 -11.11 -37.02 3.56
C ASN A 13 -12.65 -37.10 3.63
N VAL A 14 -13.32 -38.10 3.05
CA VAL A 14 -14.82 -38.17 3.04
C VAL A 14 -15.37 -39.44 3.69
N ASP A 15 -14.49 -40.31 4.19
CA ASP A 15 -14.86 -41.59 4.82
C ASP A 15 -15.78 -41.43 6.06
N GLY A 16 -15.79 -40.25 6.70
CA GLY A 16 -16.62 -39.96 7.87
C GLY A 16 -18.11 -39.73 7.60
N ILE A 17 -18.46 -39.14 6.45
CA ILE A 17 -19.85 -38.87 6.05
C ILE A 17 -20.39 -39.89 5.03
N LEU A 18 -19.51 -40.67 4.38
CA LEU A 18 -19.87 -41.78 3.48
C LEU A 18 -20.09 -43.11 4.23
N GLY A 19 -20.45 -43.06 5.52
CA GLY A 19 -20.58 -44.25 6.36
C GLY A 19 -21.90 -45.03 6.22
N GLY A 20 -22.91 -44.45 5.56
CA GLY A 20 -24.23 -45.05 5.38
C GLY A 20 -24.34 -45.86 4.08
N SER A 21 -25.44 -46.60 3.93
CA SER A 21 -25.79 -47.27 2.68
C SER A 21 -26.49 -46.31 1.72
N MET A 22 -26.28 -46.51 0.42
CA MET A 22 -26.99 -45.79 -0.64
C MET A 22 -28.22 -46.55 -1.14
N TRP A 23 -29.12 -45.85 -1.84
CA TRP A 23 -30.21 -46.48 -2.58
C TRP A 23 -29.69 -47.23 -3.83
N ASP A 24 -30.35 -48.35 -4.16
CA ASP A 24 -30.21 -48.99 -5.47
C ASP A 24 -31.14 -48.25 -6.45
N VAL A 25 -30.64 -47.15 -7.01
CA VAL A 25 -31.44 -46.26 -7.87
C VAL A 25 -31.87 -47.04 -9.13
N PRO A 26 -33.17 -47.08 -9.48
CA PRO A 26 -33.61 -47.81 -10.66
C PRO A 26 -33.06 -47.19 -11.95
N ASN A 27 -33.17 -47.91 -13.06
CA ASN A 27 -32.61 -47.48 -14.36
C ASN A 27 -33.21 -46.16 -14.90
N ASP A 28 -34.32 -45.68 -14.35
CA ASP A 28 -34.92 -44.39 -14.67
C ASP A 28 -34.40 -43.25 -13.78
N GLY A 29 -33.38 -43.50 -12.95
CA GLY A 29 -32.70 -42.48 -12.14
C GLY A 29 -33.53 -41.95 -10.97
N THR A 30 -34.70 -42.53 -10.69
CA THR A 30 -35.67 -41.89 -9.78
C THR A 30 -35.56 -42.38 -8.33
N ILE A 31 -35.53 -41.44 -7.37
CA ILE A 31 -35.85 -41.70 -5.96
C ILE A 31 -37.22 -41.09 -5.65
N THR A 32 -38.16 -41.90 -5.17
CA THR A 32 -39.50 -41.40 -4.84
C THR A 32 -39.57 -40.83 -3.43
N TRP A 33 -40.30 -39.74 -3.25
CA TRP A 33 -40.57 -39.18 -1.93
C TRP A 33 -42.05 -38.89 -1.69
N ALA A 34 -42.49 -38.97 -0.43
CA ALA A 34 -43.87 -38.71 -0.06
C ALA A 34 -43.96 -38.05 1.33
N VAL A 35 -45.13 -37.51 1.63
CA VAL A 35 -45.46 -37.00 2.97
C VAL A 35 -46.57 -37.84 3.60
N GLN A 36 -46.48 -38.03 4.91
CA GLN A 36 -47.48 -38.78 5.66
C GLN A 36 -48.04 -37.95 6.83
N ASP A 37 -49.36 -37.99 6.99
CA ASP A 37 -50.04 -37.46 8.16
C ASP A 37 -49.72 -38.27 9.42
N SER A 38 -49.68 -37.58 10.54
CA SER A 38 -49.64 -38.20 11.86
C SER A 38 -50.91 -37.88 12.65
N GLU A 39 -51.05 -38.45 13.84
CA GLU A 39 -52.13 -38.05 14.76
C GLU A 39 -52.01 -36.57 15.18
N SER A 40 -50.80 -35.99 15.06
CA SER A 40 -50.47 -34.65 15.53
C SER A 40 -50.37 -33.60 14.41
N PHE A 41 -50.35 -34.01 13.13
CA PHE A 41 -50.08 -33.13 12.00
C PHE A 41 -50.77 -33.60 10.70
N SER A 42 -51.31 -32.63 9.96
CA SER A 42 -51.99 -32.82 8.68
C SER A 42 -51.32 -31.95 7.62
N TRP A 43 -50.77 -32.54 6.57
CA TRP A 43 -50.06 -31.80 5.51
C TRP A 43 -50.98 -30.90 4.69
N GLY A 44 -52.25 -31.28 4.52
CA GLY A 44 -53.22 -30.46 3.78
C GLY A 44 -53.63 -29.18 4.51
N ASP A 45 -53.44 -29.13 5.83
CA ASP A 45 -53.64 -27.92 6.62
C ASP A 45 -52.36 -27.07 6.72
N ASN A 46 -51.21 -27.60 6.31
CA ASN A 46 -49.86 -27.03 6.47
C ASN A 46 -49.08 -27.03 5.13
N LEU A 47 -49.69 -26.43 4.11
CA LEU A 47 -49.13 -26.42 2.74
C LEU A 47 -47.83 -25.59 2.62
N THR A 48 -47.60 -24.65 3.55
CA THR A 48 -46.35 -23.86 3.56
C THR A 48 -45.15 -24.78 3.84
N GLU A 49 -45.26 -25.62 4.85
CA GLU A 49 -44.25 -26.60 5.23
C GLU A 49 -44.00 -27.60 4.09
N PHE A 50 -45.07 -28.03 3.40
CA PHE A 50 -44.94 -28.87 2.21
C PHE A 50 -44.11 -28.20 1.11
N ASN A 51 -44.36 -26.91 0.85
CA ASN A 51 -43.61 -26.17 -0.16
C ASN A 51 -42.12 -26.03 0.22
N GLU A 52 -41.80 -25.83 1.51
CA GLU A 52 -40.41 -25.76 1.94
C GLU A 52 -39.70 -27.13 1.84
N VAL A 53 -40.36 -28.23 2.21
CA VAL A 53 -39.81 -29.58 1.98
C VAL A 53 -39.61 -29.86 0.50
N SER A 54 -40.58 -29.48 -0.34
CA SER A 54 -40.47 -29.65 -1.80
C SER A 54 -39.29 -28.88 -2.38
N ARG A 55 -39.02 -27.66 -1.88
CA ARG A 55 -37.83 -26.88 -2.26
C ARG A 55 -36.55 -27.61 -1.88
N ILE A 56 -36.46 -28.16 -0.67
CA ILE A 56 -35.26 -28.90 -0.24
C ILE A 56 -34.98 -30.10 -1.15
N PHE A 57 -36.02 -30.84 -1.58
CA PHE A 57 -35.82 -31.90 -2.56
C PHE A 57 -35.31 -31.37 -3.89
N ALA A 58 -35.78 -30.22 -4.36
CA ALA A 58 -35.25 -29.58 -5.56
C ALA A 58 -33.77 -29.16 -5.40
N GLU A 59 -33.34 -28.69 -4.22
CA GLU A 59 -31.92 -28.40 -3.96
C GLU A 59 -31.04 -29.66 -4.04
N TYR A 60 -31.57 -30.84 -3.69
CA TYR A 60 -30.86 -32.12 -3.89
C TYR A 60 -30.85 -32.55 -5.36
N ASP A 61 -31.99 -32.41 -6.05
CA ASP A 61 -32.16 -32.67 -7.48
C ASP A 61 -31.15 -31.87 -8.32
N GLU A 62 -30.88 -30.63 -7.92
CA GLU A 62 -29.92 -29.76 -8.60
C GLU A 62 -28.46 -30.25 -8.51
N VAL A 63 -28.08 -31.05 -7.51
CA VAL A 63 -26.65 -31.35 -7.23
C VAL A 63 -26.22 -32.78 -7.56
N ILE A 64 -27.16 -33.73 -7.68
CA ILE A 64 -26.88 -35.14 -7.96
C ILE A 64 -27.72 -35.70 -9.08
N ASP A 65 -27.17 -36.69 -9.81
CA ASP A 65 -27.81 -37.39 -10.93
C ASP A 65 -28.92 -38.37 -10.44
N VAL A 66 -29.95 -37.79 -9.83
CA VAL A 66 -31.15 -38.46 -9.31
C VAL A 66 -32.35 -37.55 -9.47
N ASP A 67 -33.42 -38.06 -10.08
CA ASP A 67 -34.71 -37.38 -10.16
C ASP A 67 -35.55 -37.64 -8.90
N PHE A 68 -35.89 -36.60 -8.14
CA PHE A 68 -36.77 -36.73 -6.97
C PHE A 68 -38.26 -36.64 -7.33
N PHE A 69 -38.92 -37.80 -7.43
CA PHE A 69 -40.34 -37.86 -7.81
C PHE A 69 -41.29 -37.87 -6.60
N TYR A 70 -42.16 -36.85 -6.50
CA TYR A 70 -43.19 -36.81 -5.46
C TYR A 70 -44.32 -37.83 -5.71
N ASN A 71 -44.42 -38.84 -4.86
CA ASN A 71 -45.38 -39.94 -4.96
C ASN A 71 -46.66 -39.73 -4.13
N GLY A 72 -46.90 -38.51 -3.60
CA GLY A 72 -48.18 -38.14 -3.01
C GLY A 72 -48.22 -38.10 -1.48
N TRP A 73 -49.44 -38.09 -0.96
CA TRP A 73 -49.76 -37.88 0.45
C TRP A 73 -50.62 -39.03 0.99
N PHE A 74 -50.25 -39.54 2.18
CA PHE A 74 -50.83 -40.73 2.78
C PHE A 74 -51.18 -40.55 4.26
N THR A 75 -52.14 -41.35 4.76
CA THR A 75 -52.64 -41.27 6.14
C THR A 75 -52.61 -42.62 6.87
N SER A 76 -52.01 -43.66 6.28
CA SER A 76 -52.05 -45.03 6.82
C SER A 76 -50.66 -45.62 7.02
N ASP A 77 -50.43 -46.23 8.19
CA ASP A 77 -49.16 -46.88 8.54
C ASP A 77 -48.92 -48.24 7.86
N SER A 78 -49.84 -48.70 6.99
CA SER A 78 -49.84 -50.10 6.53
C SER A 78 -48.90 -50.40 5.36
N GLU A 79 -48.49 -49.41 4.56
CA GLU A 79 -47.51 -49.56 3.48
C GLU A 79 -46.71 -48.27 3.31
N LYS A 80 -45.38 -48.38 3.20
CA LYS A 80 -44.48 -47.28 2.87
C LYS A 80 -44.49 -47.09 1.34
N PRO A 81 -45.06 -46.00 0.81
CA PRO A 81 -45.35 -45.89 -0.62
C PRO A 81 -44.23 -45.25 -1.44
N ALA A 82 -43.19 -44.73 -0.80
CA ALA A 82 -42.07 -44.06 -1.43
C ALA A 82 -40.76 -44.46 -0.74
N ASP A 83 -39.63 -44.23 -1.39
CA ASP A 83 -38.29 -44.51 -0.84
C ASP A 83 -38.05 -43.62 0.39
N ILE A 84 -38.30 -42.31 0.24
CA ILE A 84 -38.22 -41.33 1.33
C ILE A 84 -39.62 -40.90 1.77
N VAL A 85 -39.90 -40.92 3.08
CA VAL A 85 -41.19 -40.47 3.62
C VAL A 85 -40.97 -39.50 4.77
N ILE A 86 -41.53 -38.29 4.63
CA ILE A 86 -41.44 -37.22 5.64
C ILE A 86 -42.68 -37.23 6.53
N ILE A 87 -42.46 -37.26 7.85
CA ILE A 87 -43.51 -37.30 8.87
C ILE A 87 -43.24 -36.22 9.92
N PHE A 88 -44.23 -35.37 10.19
CA PHE A 88 -44.20 -34.43 11.32
C PHE A 88 -45.03 -35.02 12.46
N ASP A 89 -44.46 -35.19 13.64
CA ASP A 89 -45.19 -35.72 14.80
C ASP A 89 -44.60 -35.26 16.14
N ASN A 90 -45.31 -35.54 17.23
CA ASN A 90 -44.84 -35.35 18.60
C ASN A 90 -44.01 -36.58 19.03
N LEU A 91 -42.68 -36.46 18.97
CA LEU A 91 -41.80 -37.61 19.21
C LEU A 91 -41.69 -38.04 20.69
N SER A 92 -42.28 -37.30 21.63
CA SER A 92 -42.43 -37.76 23.02
C SER A 92 -43.21 -39.07 23.14
N GLN A 93 -44.08 -39.38 22.18
CA GLN A 93 -44.79 -40.65 22.10
C GLN A 93 -43.85 -41.84 21.84
N GLU A 94 -42.70 -41.58 21.22
CA GLU A 94 -41.63 -42.55 20.93
C GLU A 94 -40.50 -42.49 21.97
N GLY A 95 -40.65 -41.66 23.01
CA GLY A 95 -39.70 -41.53 24.10
C GLY A 95 -38.58 -40.51 23.86
N PHE A 96 -38.63 -39.74 22.77
CA PHE A 96 -37.68 -38.65 22.53
C PHE A 96 -38.04 -37.39 23.33
N SER A 97 -37.03 -36.57 23.63
CA SER A 97 -37.25 -35.26 24.26
C SER A 97 -37.48 -34.18 23.21
N SER A 98 -38.01 -33.02 23.63
CA SER A 98 -38.15 -31.84 22.76
C SER A 98 -36.82 -31.24 22.27
N GLN A 99 -35.68 -31.72 22.77
CA GLN A 99 -34.35 -31.30 22.28
C GLN A 99 -33.94 -32.03 20.99
N VAL A 100 -34.61 -33.13 20.63
CA VAL A 100 -34.37 -33.84 19.38
C VAL A 100 -35.30 -33.24 18.33
N ALA A 101 -34.71 -32.60 17.31
CA ALA A 101 -35.46 -31.92 16.26
C ALA A 101 -35.98 -32.89 15.18
N GLY A 102 -35.26 -33.98 14.92
CA GLY A 102 -35.65 -35.02 13.98
C GLY A 102 -34.77 -36.26 14.10
N TYR A 103 -35.09 -37.26 13.30
CA TYR A 103 -34.21 -38.38 12.96
C TYR A 103 -34.61 -38.98 11.62
N ALA A 104 -33.68 -39.68 10.98
CA ALA A 104 -33.92 -40.44 9.78
C ALA A 104 -33.29 -41.83 9.79
N ASN A 105 -33.83 -42.72 8.97
CA ASN A 105 -33.32 -44.07 8.76
C ASN A 105 -32.56 -44.17 7.44
N PHE A 106 -31.35 -44.71 7.47
CA PHE A 106 -30.52 -44.91 6.28
C PHE A 106 -31.17 -45.87 5.27
N PRO A 107 -30.83 -45.76 3.98
CA PRO A 107 -31.10 -46.82 3.00
C PRO A 107 -30.62 -48.17 3.52
N GLY A 108 -31.31 -49.26 3.22
CA GLY A 108 -30.93 -50.62 3.63
C GLY A 108 -31.19 -51.00 5.10
N THR A 109 -31.71 -50.10 5.94
CA THR A 109 -32.14 -50.42 7.32
C THR A 109 -33.62 -50.80 7.41
N THR A 110 -34.04 -51.32 8.57
CA THR A 110 -35.48 -51.39 8.91
C THR A 110 -36.05 -49.97 8.91
N GLU A 111 -37.24 -49.76 8.33
CA GLU A 111 -37.84 -48.43 8.10
C GLU A 111 -36.97 -47.47 7.24
N GLN A 112 -36.06 -47.99 6.40
CA GLN A 112 -35.17 -47.21 5.53
C GLN A 112 -35.86 -46.02 4.86
N GLY A 113 -35.24 -44.85 4.85
CA GLY A 113 -35.75 -43.62 4.21
C GLY A 113 -36.87 -42.91 4.98
N THR A 114 -37.22 -43.35 6.18
CA THR A 114 -38.22 -42.65 7.00
C THR A 114 -37.55 -41.47 7.68
N VAL A 115 -38.11 -40.28 7.52
CA VAL A 115 -37.65 -39.02 8.12
C VAL A 115 -38.75 -38.52 9.06
N LYS A 116 -38.46 -38.42 10.36
CA LYS A 116 -39.39 -37.91 11.36
C LYS A 116 -38.91 -36.59 11.95
N LEU A 117 -39.80 -35.62 12.00
CA LEU A 117 -39.53 -34.26 12.45
C LEU A 117 -40.42 -33.92 13.65
N ASN A 118 -39.80 -33.45 14.73
CA ASN A 118 -40.43 -33.31 16.03
C ASN A 118 -41.15 -31.98 16.20
N LEU A 119 -42.47 -31.97 16.20
CA LEU A 119 -43.28 -30.77 16.42
C LEU A 119 -43.00 -30.12 17.79
N GLU A 120 -42.68 -30.91 18.82
CA GLU A 120 -42.41 -30.42 20.18
C GLU A 120 -41.08 -29.67 20.30
N SER A 121 -40.20 -29.79 19.31
CA SER A 121 -38.96 -29.00 19.20
C SER A 121 -39.23 -27.57 18.68
N GLY A 122 -40.43 -27.32 18.16
CA GLY A 122 -40.79 -26.05 17.52
C GLY A 122 -40.29 -25.90 16.08
N ILE A 123 -39.76 -26.97 15.47
CA ILE A 123 -39.21 -27.00 14.10
C ILE A 123 -40.12 -26.34 13.06
N GLN A 124 -41.44 -26.58 13.16
CA GLN A 124 -42.44 -26.01 12.26
C GLN A 124 -42.38 -24.47 12.21
N ASN A 125 -42.16 -23.81 13.35
CA ASN A 125 -42.16 -22.34 13.44
C ASN A 125 -40.92 -21.69 12.81
N ILE A 126 -39.91 -22.50 12.47
CA ILE A 126 -38.61 -22.09 11.98
C ILE A 126 -38.21 -22.88 10.72
N LEU A 127 -39.18 -23.45 10.01
CA LEU A 127 -39.01 -24.10 8.72
C LEU A 127 -39.12 -23.05 7.60
N SER A 128 -38.05 -22.29 7.41
CA SER A 128 -37.92 -21.32 6.32
C SER A 128 -36.44 -21.11 6.00
N PRO A 129 -36.09 -20.73 4.77
CA PRO A 129 -34.70 -20.46 4.38
C PRO A 129 -33.95 -19.59 5.41
N GLY A 130 -32.72 -20.00 5.77
CA GLY A 130 -31.86 -19.31 6.73
C GLY A 130 -32.15 -19.64 8.21
N LYS A 131 -33.11 -20.51 8.50
CA LYS A 131 -33.50 -20.92 9.88
C LYS A 131 -33.16 -22.38 10.17
N SER A 132 -32.96 -22.70 11.44
CA SER A 132 -32.51 -24.03 11.86
C SER A 132 -33.46 -25.16 11.49
N GLY A 133 -34.77 -24.90 11.42
CA GLY A 133 -35.72 -25.94 11.04
C GLY A 133 -35.55 -26.37 9.59
N TYR A 134 -35.21 -25.43 8.70
CA TYR A 134 -34.90 -25.73 7.30
C TYR A 134 -33.64 -26.58 7.18
N HIS A 135 -32.58 -26.18 7.89
CA HIS A 135 -31.34 -26.94 7.96
C HIS A 135 -31.53 -28.37 8.50
N VAL A 136 -32.35 -28.56 9.55
CA VAL A 136 -32.65 -29.91 10.07
C VAL A 136 -33.32 -30.77 9.00
N VAL A 137 -34.23 -30.22 8.19
CA VAL A 137 -34.85 -31.00 7.12
C VAL A 137 -33.83 -31.41 6.05
N ILE A 138 -32.91 -30.52 5.65
CA ILE A 138 -31.79 -30.87 4.76
C ILE A 138 -30.97 -32.01 5.41
N HIS A 139 -30.56 -31.85 6.68
CA HIS A 139 -29.79 -32.84 7.43
C HIS A 139 -30.45 -34.23 7.44
N GLU A 140 -31.73 -34.32 7.80
CA GLU A 140 -32.42 -35.61 7.89
C GLU A 140 -32.66 -36.25 6.52
N ILE A 141 -32.86 -35.46 5.46
CA ILE A 141 -32.90 -35.98 4.08
C ILE A 141 -31.52 -36.51 3.68
N GLY A 142 -30.43 -35.83 4.06
CA GLY A 142 -29.05 -36.31 3.88
C GLY A 142 -28.84 -37.70 4.48
N HIS A 143 -29.33 -37.95 5.69
CA HIS A 143 -29.35 -39.28 6.30
C HIS A 143 -30.19 -40.29 5.49
N ALA A 144 -31.39 -39.90 5.04
CA ALA A 144 -32.23 -40.75 4.20
C ALA A 144 -31.62 -41.06 2.82
N LEU A 145 -30.63 -40.27 2.39
CA LEU A 145 -29.80 -40.49 1.20
C LEU A 145 -28.49 -41.23 1.49
N GLY A 146 -28.18 -41.54 2.76
CA GLY A 146 -27.02 -42.35 3.14
C GLY A 146 -25.83 -41.60 3.73
N LEU A 147 -25.93 -40.28 3.95
CA LEU A 147 -24.87 -39.52 4.63
C LEU A 147 -24.89 -39.78 6.14
N THR A 148 -23.73 -40.01 6.76
CA THR A 148 -23.60 -40.11 8.23
C THR A 148 -23.13 -38.80 8.85
N HIS A 149 -23.27 -38.65 10.17
CA HIS A 149 -22.56 -37.56 10.84
C HIS A 149 -21.04 -37.75 10.70
N PRO A 150 -20.25 -36.67 10.58
CA PRO A 150 -18.81 -36.76 10.40
C PRO A 150 -18.08 -37.54 11.50
N HIS A 151 -18.62 -37.55 12.73
CA HIS A 151 -18.01 -38.22 13.89
C HIS A 151 -18.41 -39.70 14.04
N ASP A 152 -19.46 -40.15 13.34
CA ASP A 152 -19.97 -41.52 13.45
C ASP A 152 -19.24 -42.52 12.53
N GLY A 153 -18.42 -42.03 11.58
CA GLY A 153 -17.64 -42.87 10.65
C GLY A 153 -16.36 -43.50 11.21
N GLY A 154 -15.92 -43.16 12.43
CA GLY A 154 -14.74 -43.74 13.10
C GLY A 154 -13.69 -42.73 13.59
N LEU A 155 -12.54 -43.22 14.10
CA LEU A 155 -11.41 -42.38 14.55
C LEU A 155 -10.56 -41.90 13.35
N TRP A 156 -9.87 -40.75 13.48
CA TRP A 156 -8.50 -40.41 12.96
C TRP A 156 -8.30 -39.01 12.30
N ASP A 157 -7.00 -38.65 12.17
CA ASP A 157 -6.32 -37.36 11.91
C ASP A 157 -6.75 -36.59 10.64
N TRP A 158 -7.14 -35.33 10.80
CA TRP A 158 -7.52 -34.44 9.70
C TRP A 158 -6.52 -33.27 9.52
N PRO A 159 -6.32 -32.76 8.29
CA PRO A 159 -5.54 -31.53 8.06
C PRO A 159 -6.31 -30.27 8.51
N THR A 160 -5.71 -29.45 9.39
CA THR A 160 -6.32 -28.27 10.03
C THR A 160 -6.53 -27.08 9.07
N PHE A 161 -7.68 -26.39 9.16
CA PHE A 161 -7.88 -25.05 8.58
C PHE A 161 -7.23 -23.99 9.49
N SER A 162 -5.96 -23.69 9.29
CA SER A 162 -5.23 -22.72 10.15
C SER A 162 -5.65 -21.26 9.90
N ASP A 163 -6.09 -20.93 8.69
CA ASP A 163 -6.04 -19.53 8.22
C ASP A 163 -7.35 -18.76 8.42
N LEU A 164 -8.47 -19.46 8.64
CA LEU A 164 -9.71 -18.88 9.16
C LEU A 164 -9.87 -19.12 10.66
N GLY A 165 -8.93 -19.80 11.33
CA GLY A 165 -9.05 -20.30 12.71
C GLY A 165 -10.26 -21.23 12.97
N ILE A 166 -10.91 -21.72 11.91
CA ILE A 166 -12.03 -22.68 11.98
C ILE A 166 -11.44 -24.06 12.23
N SER A 167 -11.33 -24.47 13.49
CA SER A 167 -10.67 -25.75 13.82
C SER A 167 -11.51 -27.00 13.53
N ALA A 168 -12.56 -26.97 12.71
CA ALA A 168 -13.48 -28.10 12.68
C ALA A 168 -13.93 -28.45 11.25
N GLN A 169 -13.32 -29.50 10.68
CA GLN A 169 -13.86 -30.20 9.50
C GLN A 169 -15.21 -30.86 9.80
N ASN A 170 -15.53 -31.03 11.08
CA ASN A 170 -16.88 -31.20 11.59
C ASN A 170 -17.42 -29.80 11.89
N SER A 171 -17.95 -29.10 10.90
CA SER A 171 -18.63 -27.82 11.13
C SER A 171 -19.82 -27.68 10.20
N LEU A 172 -20.86 -27.01 10.70
CA LEU A 172 -22.02 -26.58 9.92
C LEU A 172 -21.66 -25.74 8.67
N TYR A 173 -20.45 -25.15 8.61
CA TYR A 173 -19.97 -24.47 7.40
C TYR A 173 -19.61 -25.40 6.24
N THR A 174 -19.28 -26.64 6.53
CA THR A 174 -18.70 -27.54 5.54
C THR A 174 -19.61 -28.72 5.22
N THR A 175 -20.51 -29.07 6.14
CA THR A 175 -21.50 -30.15 5.99
C THR A 175 -22.69 -29.86 6.91
N VAL A 176 -23.91 -30.04 6.40
CA VAL A 176 -25.12 -30.00 7.25
C VAL A 176 -25.17 -31.17 8.23
N MET A 177 -24.40 -32.22 8.01
CA MET A 177 -24.35 -33.41 8.88
C MET A 177 -23.58 -33.19 10.18
N SER A 178 -23.01 -32.00 10.38
CA SER A 178 -22.28 -31.65 11.61
C SER A 178 -23.22 -31.24 12.75
N TYR A 179 -22.84 -31.55 14.00
CA TYR A 179 -23.44 -30.92 15.19
C TYR A 179 -22.58 -29.80 15.78
N GLU A 180 -21.37 -29.63 15.27
CA GLU A 180 -20.43 -28.66 15.81
C GLU A 180 -20.73 -27.30 15.22
N PRO A 181 -21.13 -26.32 16.06
CA PRO A 181 -21.23 -24.96 15.60
C PRO A 181 -19.84 -24.49 15.17
N PRO A 182 -19.74 -23.53 14.25
CA PRO A 182 -18.45 -23.06 13.85
C PRO A 182 -17.66 -22.43 14.98
N ALA A 183 -16.34 -22.53 14.88
CA ALA A 183 -15.40 -21.98 15.86
C ALA A 183 -15.55 -20.46 16.06
N TYR A 184 -16.14 -19.74 15.09
CA TYR A 184 -16.49 -18.33 15.21
C TYR A 184 -17.97 -18.18 15.52
N SER A 185 -18.25 -17.92 16.80
CA SER A 185 -19.58 -17.77 17.33
C SER A 185 -20.19 -16.40 17.00
N TRP A 186 -20.37 -16.01 15.74
CA TRP A 186 -21.13 -14.77 15.44
C TRP A 186 -22.00 -14.88 14.17
N THR A 187 -23.31 -14.73 14.40
CA THR A 187 -24.34 -14.07 13.57
C THR A 187 -24.84 -14.60 12.23
N TYR A 188 -24.21 -15.51 11.48
CA TYR A 188 -24.80 -15.94 10.19
C TYR A 188 -25.96 -16.95 10.35
N GLY A 189 -26.84 -17.03 9.34
CA GLY A 189 -28.03 -17.89 9.31
C GLY A 189 -27.71 -19.33 8.94
N TRP A 190 -28.74 -20.18 8.99
CA TRP A 190 -28.57 -21.61 8.74
C TRP A 190 -28.47 -21.93 7.25
N ALA A 191 -27.76 -23.01 6.91
CA ALA A 191 -27.61 -23.46 5.54
C ALA A 191 -28.96 -23.64 4.84
N THR A 192 -29.03 -23.23 3.57
CA THR A 192 -30.23 -23.46 2.74
C THR A 192 -30.04 -24.40 1.57
N THR A 193 -28.82 -24.87 1.37
CA THR A 193 -28.50 -25.93 0.43
C THR A 193 -27.73 -27.03 1.17
N PRO A 194 -27.59 -28.23 0.59
CA PRO A 194 -26.49 -29.12 0.95
C PRO A 194 -25.16 -28.34 0.89
N MET A 195 -24.28 -28.54 1.88
CA MET A 195 -23.00 -27.83 1.95
C MET A 195 -21.92 -28.60 1.19
N MET A 196 -20.72 -28.03 1.12
CA MET A 196 -19.63 -28.46 0.22
C MET A 196 -19.35 -29.96 0.28
N TRP A 197 -19.24 -30.53 1.49
CA TRP A 197 -18.97 -31.95 1.65
C TRP A 197 -20.21 -32.82 1.44
N ASP A 198 -21.42 -32.29 1.68
CA ASP A 198 -22.65 -33.00 1.39
C ASP A 198 -22.81 -33.20 -0.11
N VAL A 199 -22.62 -32.13 -0.90
CA VAL A 199 -22.62 -32.17 -2.37
C VAL A 199 -21.59 -33.18 -2.86
N TYR A 200 -20.33 -33.03 -2.44
CA TYR A 200 -19.27 -33.93 -2.91
C TYR A 200 -19.51 -35.40 -2.52
N ALA A 201 -19.99 -35.68 -1.31
CA ALA A 201 -20.29 -37.05 -0.87
C ALA A 201 -21.47 -37.65 -1.64
N LEU A 202 -22.55 -36.88 -1.85
CA LEU A 202 -23.71 -37.35 -2.60
C LEU A 202 -23.36 -37.60 -4.06
N GLN A 203 -22.52 -36.76 -4.67
CA GLN A 203 -22.03 -36.98 -6.03
C GLN A 203 -21.16 -38.24 -6.17
N LEU A 204 -20.45 -38.64 -5.11
CA LEU A 204 -19.74 -39.92 -5.09
C LEU A 204 -20.69 -41.12 -4.99
N LEU A 205 -21.84 -40.97 -4.31
CA LEU A 205 -22.84 -42.03 -4.19
C LEU A 205 -23.70 -42.15 -5.44
N TYR A 206 -24.16 -41.03 -5.99
CA TYR A 206 -25.24 -40.98 -6.98
C TYR A 206 -24.81 -40.44 -8.34
N GLY A 207 -23.63 -39.83 -8.46
CA GLY A 207 -23.24 -39.08 -9.66
C GLY A 207 -23.55 -37.59 -9.51
N ALA A 208 -22.83 -36.77 -10.28
CA ALA A 208 -23.03 -35.32 -10.30
C ALA A 208 -23.99 -34.94 -11.42
N GLU A 209 -24.91 -34.02 -11.14
CA GLU A 209 -25.91 -33.61 -12.12
C GLU A 209 -25.33 -32.66 -13.18
N ASP A 210 -25.45 -33.00 -14.45
CA ASP A 210 -24.76 -32.35 -15.55
C ASP A 210 -25.60 -31.38 -16.39
N GLU A 211 -26.92 -31.27 -16.19
CA GLU A 211 -27.78 -30.32 -16.89
C GLU A 211 -28.12 -29.07 -16.06
N THR A 212 -28.02 -29.15 -14.73
CA THR A 212 -28.35 -28.04 -13.82
C THR A 212 -27.51 -26.80 -14.08
N ARG A 213 -28.21 -25.72 -14.46
CA ARG A 213 -27.62 -24.39 -14.67
C ARG A 213 -26.48 -24.39 -15.69
N SER A 214 -26.56 -25.24 -16.72
CA SER A 214 -25.60 -25.32 -17.83
C SER A 214 -25.49 -24.07 -18.76
N GLY A 215 -25.97 -22.91 -18.29
CA GLY A 215 -26.20 -21.68 -19.04
C GLY A 215 -25.10 -20.65 -18.88
N ASN A 216 -25.49 -19.37 -18.73
CA ASN A 216 -24.60 -18.37 -18.17
C ASN A 216 -25.34 -17.75 -16.98
N GLU A 217 -24.83 -17.97 -15.79
CA GLU A 217 -25.50 -17.67 -14.54
C GLU A 217 -24.82 -16.50 -13.82
N LYS A 218 -25.62 -15.75 -13.06
CA LYS A 218 -25.10 -14.69 -12.17
C LYS A 218 -25.58 -14.95 -10.75
N TYR A 219 -24.63 -15.28 -9.89
CA TYR A 219 -24.79 -15.52 -8.46
C TYR A 219 -24.48 -14.24 -7.69
N TYR A 220 -25.20 -13.99 -6.60
CA TYR A 220 -25.05 -12.77 -5.81
C TYR A 220 -24.63 -13.08 -4.38
N LEU A 221 -23.72 -12.27 -3.84
CA LEU A 221 -23.56 -12.09 -2.41
C LEU A 221 -24.60 -11.06 -1.95
N LEU A 222 -25.58 -11.48 -1.13
CA LEU A 222 -26.85 -10.75 -0.93
C LEU A 222 -26.95 -9.98 0.39
N ASP A 223 -25.92 -10.03 1.23
CA ASP A 223 -25.90 -9.56 2.62
C ASP A 223 -27.12 -10.06 3.44
N ASP A 224 -27.60 -11.26 3.14
CA ASP A 224 -28.89 -11.81 3.61
C ASP A 224 -28.78 -12.71 4.86
N ASN A 225 -27.55 -12.84 5.34
CA ASN A 225 -27.15 -13.62 6.49
C ASN A 225 -27.36 -15.12 6.27
N MET A 226 -27.01 -15.67 5.10
CA MET A 226 -27.20 -17.07 4.73
C MET A 226 -25.89 -17.78 4.35
N ALA A 227 -25.92 -19.12 4.37
CA ALA A 227 -24.80 -19.97 3.97
C ALA A 227 -25.24 -20.93 2.87
N ASN A 228 -24.58 -20.88 1.72
CA ASN A 228 -24.97 -21.60 0.51
C ASN A 228 -23.78 -22.15 -0.25
N VAL A 229 -24.02 -23.16 -1.09
CA VAL A 229 -23.03 -23.68 -2.03
C VAL A 229 -23.60 -23.62 -3.44
N ILE A 230 -22.81 -23.05 -4.35
CA ILE A 230 -23.10 -23.01 -5.78
C ILE A 230 -22.67 -24.36 -6.36
N TRP A 231 -23.64 -25.07 -6.91
CA TRP A 231 -23.41 -26.08 -7.94
C TRP A 231 -23.89 -25.50 -9.27
N ASP A 232 -23.02 -25.66 -10.26
CA ASP A 232 -23.25 -25.26 -11.64
C ASP A 232 -22.51 -26.26 -12.54
N SER A 233 -23.22 -26.78 -13.55
CA SER A 233 -22.70 -27.80 -14.45
C SER A 233 -21.93 -27.24 -15.65
N GLY A 234 -21.93 -25.92 -15.82
CA GLY A 234 -21.03 -25.22 -16.72
C GLY A 234 -21.67 -24.01 -17.38
N GLY A 235 -20.84 -23.14 -17.91
CA GLY A 235 -21.33 -21.89 -18.44
C GLY A 235 -20.21 -20.89 -18.61
N ASN A 236 -20.58 -19.62 -18.63
CA ASN A 236 -19.64 -18.55 -18.35
C ASN A 236 -20.28 -17.68 -17.27
N ASP A 237 -19.96 -18.01 -16.02
CA ASP A 237 -20.76 -17.68 -14.86
C ASP A 237 -20.10 -16.59 -14.02
N THR A 238 -20.90 -15.84 -13.29
CA THR A 238 -20.43 -14.67 -12.54
C THR A 238 -20.83 -14.77 -11.08
N LEU A 239 -19.86 -14.64 -10.17
CA LEU A 239 -20.11 -14.37 -8.76
C LEU A 239 -20.00 -12.87 -8.49
N SER A 240 -21.07 -12.25 -8.03
CA SER A 240 -21.24 -10.80 -7.99
C SER A 240 -21.53 -10.26 -6.59
N ALA A 241 -20.66 -9.39 -6.11
CA ALA A 241 -20.83 -8.59 -4.89
C ALA A 241 -21.36 -7.18 -5.18
N GLU A 242 -21.74 -6.86 -6.42
CA GLU A 242 -22.14 -5.49 -6.84
C GLU A 242 -23.25 -4.82 -6.01
N ASN A 243 -24.08 -5.61 -5.32
CA ASN A 243 -25.16 -5.13 -4.47
C ASN A 243 -24.80 -5.09 -2.98
N SER A 244 -23.62 -5.59 -2.61
CA SER A 244 -23.18 -5.60 -1.22
C SER A 244 -22.82 -4.19 -0.77
N VAL A 245 -23.20 -3.86 0.45
CA VAL A 245 -22.83 -2.60 1.10
C VAL A 245 -21.61 -2.76 2.02
N PHE A 246 -21.00 -3.94 2.03
CA PHE A 246 -19.83 -4.28 2.83
C PHE A 246 -18.63 -4.59 1.93
N LYS A 247 -17.45 -4.61 2.54
CA LYS A 247 -16.27 -5.24 1.95
C LYS A 247 -16.50 -6.75 1.82
N ASN A 248 -16.04 -7.32 0.72
CA ASN A 248 -16.20 -8.72 0.36
C ASN A 248 -14.85 -9.37 0.10
N TRP A 249 -14.80 -10.67 0.38
CA TRP A 249 -13.81 -11.56 -0.17
C TRP A 249 -14.51 -12.47 -1.17
N VAL A 250 -14.24 -12.30 -2.45
CA VAL A 250 -14.75 -13.15 -3.54
C VAL A 250 -13.64 -14.12 -3.95
N ASP A 251 -13.94 -15.40 -3.98
CA ASP A 251 -13.01 -16.49 -4.31
C ASP A 251 -13.67 -17.44 -5.30
N LEU A 252 -13.18 -17.44 -6.55
CA LEU A 252 -13.75 -18.21 -7.65
C LEU A 252 -13.26 -19.67 -7.70
N ARG A 253 -12.40 -20.07 -6.76
CA ARG A 253 -11.84 -21.43 -6.77
C ARG A 253 -12.86 -22.43 -6.23
N GLN A 254 -12.98 -23.57 -6.91
CA GLN A 254 -13.75 -24.71 -6.41
C GLN A 254 -13.27 -25.16 -5.02
N GLY A 255 -14.20 -25.44 -4.12
CA GLY A 255 -13.92 -25.81 -2.73
C GLY A 255 -13.66 -24.62 -1.79
N TYR A 256 -13.70 -23.38 -2.29
CA TYR A 256 -13.45 -22.18 -1.50
C TYR A 256 -14.75 -21.45 -1.20
N TRP A 257 -14.62 -20.45 -0.31
CA TRP A 257 -15.72 -19.66 0.21
C TRP A 257 -15.47 -18.19 -0.07
N SER A 258 -16.50 -17.54 -0.60
CA SER A 258 -16.63 -16.10 -0.62
C SER A 258 -17.38 -15.62 0.61
N VAL A 259 -16.98 -14.47 1.14
CA VAL A 259 -17.45 -13.94 2.44
C VAL A 259 -17.78 -12.46 2.33
N GLY A 260 -18.95 -12.06 2.81
CA GLY A 260 -19.32 -10.65 2.99
C GLY A 260 -19.05 -10.18 4.42
N SER A 261 -18.47 -8.98 4.58
CA SER A 261 -18.21 -8.30 5.87
C SER A 261 -17.16 -9.01 6.78
N PRO A 262 -15.89 -9.18 6.35
CA PRO A 262 -14.88 -9.81 7.19
C PRO A 262 -14.55 -9.01 8.47
N ASP A 263 -14.74 -7.68 8.46
CA ASP A 263 -14.33 -6.79 9.56
C ASP A 263 -15.43 -6.46 10.58
N THR A 264 -16.70 -6.44 10.16
CA THR A 264 -17.86 -6.14 11.04
C THR A 264 -18.61 -7.39 11.53
N GLY A 265 -18.05 -8.56 11.22
CA GLY A 265 -18.65 -9.88 11.46
C GLY A 265 -19.18 -10.47 10.16
N VAL A 266 -18.91 -11.76 9.93
CA VAL A 266 -19.34 -12.49 8.73
C VAL A 266 -20.86 -12.47 8.64
N LEU A 267 -21.39 -11.84 7.59
CA LEU A 267 -22.81 -11.82 7.31
C LEU A 267 -23.16 -13.01 6.41
N ASP A 268 -22.44 -13.17 5.30
CA ASP A 268 -22.75 -14.20 4.30
C ASP A 268 -21.56 -15.07 3.96
N VAL A 269 -21.84 -16.33 3.62
CA VAL A 269 -20.82 -17.30 3.20
C VAL A 269 -21.34 -18.10 2.00
N THR A 270 -20.70 -17.95 0.83
CA THR A 270 -21.06 -18.67 -0.40
C THR A 270 -19.89 -19.52 -0.88
N GLY A 271 -20.09 -20.83 -0.97
CA GLY A 271 -19.08 -21.78 -1.41
C GLY A 271 -19.26 -22.16 -2.87
N ILE A 272 -18.19 -22.53 -3.56
CA ILE A 272 -18.27 -23.11 -4.91
C ILE A 272 -17.99 -24.61 -4.82
N ALA A 273 -18.94 -25.45 -5.25
CA ALA A 273 -18.81 -26.90 -5.21
C ALA A 273 -17.60 -27.41 -6.01
N TYR A 274 -17.11 -28.60 -5.68
CA TYR A 274 -16.07 -29.24 -6.47
C TYR A 274 -16.57 -29.59 -7.87
N SER A 275 -15.75 -29.34 -8.90
CA SER A 275 -16.11 -29.52 -10.32
C SER A 275 -17.06 -28.47 -10.90
N THR A 276 -17.45 -27.47 -10.10
CA THR A 276 -18.04 -26.23 -10.60
C THR A 276 -16.93 -25.22 -10.88
N ILE A 277 -17.02 -24.55 -12.03
CA ILE A 277 -16.13 -23.45 -12.42
C ILE A 277 -17.01 -22.22 -12.53
N ILE A 278 -16.57 -21.12 -11.91
CA ILE A 278 -17.15 -19.80 -12.08
C ILE A 278 -16.06 -18.92 -12.67
N GLU A 279 -16.28 -18.37 -13.85
CA GLU A 279 -15.25 -17.67 -14.61
C GLU A 279 -15.11 -16.20 -14.21
N ASN A 280 -16.19 -15.55 -13.79
CA ASN A 280 -16.22 -14.10 -13.65
C ASN A 280 -16.51 -13.68 -12.20
N ALA A 281 -15.93 -12.55 -11.80
CA ALA A 281 -16.22 -11.90 -10.53
C ALA A 281 -16.52 -10.41 -10.71
N ILE A 282 -17.46 -9.90 -9.93
CA ILE A 282 -17.72 -8.46 -9.81
C ILE A 282 -17.69 -8.13 -8.32
N GLY A 283 -16.82 -7.19 -7.91
CA GLY A 283 -16.82 -6.64 -6.57
C GLY A 283 -17.97 -5.66 -6.34
N SER A 284 -17.87 -4.93 -5.25
CA SER A 284 -18.88 -4.03 -4.67
C SER A 284 -18.43 -2.58 -4.82
N SER A 285 -18.99 -1.69 -4.01
CA SER A 285 -18.50 -0.29 -3.91
C SER A 285 -17.51 -0.08 -2.77
N GLN A 286 -16.97 -1.16 -2.21
CA GLN A 286 -16.14 -1.19 -1.02
C GLN A 286 -14.82 -1.90 -1.34
N ASN A 287 -13.82 -1.73 -0.47
CA ASN A 287 -12.47 -2.29 -0.66
C ASN A 287 -12.43 -3.82 -0.62
N ASP A 288 -12.60 -4.49 -1.74
CA ASP A 288 -12.78 -5.93 -1.84
C ASP A 288 -11.48 -6.70 -1.97
N THR A 289 -11.58 -8.02 -1.86
CA THR A 289 -10.50 -8.95 -2.20
C THR A 289 -11.08 -9.99 -3.14
N ILE A 290 -10.55 -10.07 -4.36
CA ILE A 290 -11.06 -10.94 -5.41
C ILE A 290 -9.95 -11.85 -5.89
N VAL A 291 -10.20 -13.16 -5.85
CA VAL A 291 -9.28 -14.20 -6.32
C VAL A 291 -9.97 -15.02 -7.39
N GLY A 292 -9.36 -15.07 -8.57
CA GLY A 292 -9.73 -15.91 -9.70
C GLY A 292 -9.42 -17.39 -9.47
N ASN A 293 -9.36 -18.18 -10.53
CA ASN A 293 -9.12 -19.60 -10.48
C ASN A 293 -8.13 -20.06 -11.55
N SER A 294 -8.36 -21.20 -12.21
CA SER A 294 -7.46 -21.72 -13.24
C SER A 294 -8.00 -21.57 -14.67
N ALA A 295 -9.19 -20.99 -14.80
CA ALA A 295 -9.80 -20.64 -16.06
C ALA A 295 -9.48 -19.19 -16.41
N ASP A 296 -9.71 -18.81 -17.67
CA ASP A 296 -9.61 -17.42 -18.10
C ASP A 296 -10.71 -16.61 -17.39
N ASN A 297 -10.33 -15.75 -16.44
CA ASN A 297 -11.27 -15.01 -15.61
C ASN A 297 -11.54 -13.60 -16.12
N ASN A 298 -12.76 -13.09 -15.91
CA ASN A 298 -13.07 -11.67 -16.06
C ASN A 298 -13.44 -11.09 -14.69
N ILE A 299 -12.55 -10.30 -14.11
CA ILE A 299 -12.66 -9.76 -12.76
C ILE A 299 -12.78 -8.24 -12.82
N VAL A 300 -13.83 -7.71 -12.21
CA VAL A 300 -14.04 -6.27 -12.03
C VAL A 300 -14.08 -5.97 -10.54
N GLY A 301 -13.16 -5.14 -10.04
CA GLY A 301 -13.10 -4.69 -8.64
C GLY A 301 -14.30 -3.81 -8.30
N GLY A 302 -14.45 -2.68 -9.00
CA GLY A 302 -15.61 -1.80 -8.86
C GLY A 302 -15.22 -0.43 -8.33
N LEU A 303 -15.78 -0.03 -7.18
CA LEU A 303 -15.33 1.17 -6.47
C LEU A 303 -14.63 0.75 -5.18
N GLY A 304 -13.72 1.57 -4.69
CA GLY A 304 -12.98 1.30 -3.47
C GLY A 304 -11.59 0.77 -3.80
N ASN A 305 -10.78 0.55 -2.77
CA ASN A 305 -9.41 0.10 -2.94
C ASN A 305 -9.36 -1.43 -2.87
N ASP A 306 -9.32 -2.08 -4.02
CA ASP A 306 -9.49 -3.51 -4.19
C ASP A 306 -8.16 -4.26 -4.23
N LEU A 307 -8.21 -5.55 -3.90
CA LEU A 307 -7.10 -6.49 -4.03
C LEU A 307 -7.47 -7.60 -5.00
N ILE A 308 -6.82 -7.66 -6.17
CA ILE A 308 -7.18 -8.57 -7.26
C ILE A 308 -6.02 -9.54 -7.57
N SER A 309 -6.37 -10.81 -7.82
CA SER A 309 -5.45 -11.86 -8.30
C SER A 309 -6.19 -12.77 -9.28
N GLY A 310 -5.73 -12.86 -10.54
CA GLY A 310 -6.33 -13.74 -11.56
C GLY A 310 -5.99 -15.23 -11.37
N GLU A 311 -4.82 -15.51 -10.81
CA GLU A 311 -4.23 -16.84 -10.58
C GLU A 311 -3.65 -17.51 -11.85
N GLN A 312 -4.37 -18.44 -12.51
CA GLN A 312 -3.93 -19.03 -13.78
C GLN A 312 -5.01 -18.81 -14.82
N GLY A 313 -4.63 -18.54 -16.06
CA GLY A 313 -5.60 -18.31 -17.13
C GLY A 313 -5.06 -17.22 -18.03
N ASN A 314 -5.82 -16.76 -19.01
CA ASN A 314 -5.59 -15.44 -19.61
C ASN A 314 -6.69 -14.54 -19.08
N ASP A 315 -6.38 -13.79 -18.04
CA ASP A 315 -7.37 -13.09 -17.25
C ASP A 315 -7.58 -11.67 -17.76
N SER A 316 -8.78 -11.12 -17.56
CA SER A 316 -9.08 -9.70 -17.70
C SER A 316 -9.35 -9.14 -16.30
N LEU A 317 -8.44 -8.32 -15.79
CA LEU A 317 -8.42 -7.79 -14.44
C LEU A 317 -8.61 -6.27 -14.49
N PHE A 318 -9.74 -5.79 -13.99
CA PHE A 318 -10.10 -4.37 -13.94
C PHE A 318 -10.22 -3.94 -12.48
N GLY A 319 -9.38 -3.01 -12.02
CA GLY A 319 -9.46 -2.43 -10.67
C GLY A 319 -10.74 -1.59 -10.52
N GLY A 320 -10.81 -0.46 -11.21
CA GLY A 320 -11.99 0.39 -11.24
C GLY A 320 -11.69 1.79 -10.72
N GLU A 321 -12.53 2.32 -9.81
CA GLU A 321 -12.20 3.57 -9.11
C GLU A 321 -11.64 3.27 -7.71
N GLY A 322 -10.48 3.83 -7.37
CA GLY A 322 -9.83 3.61 -6.08
C GLY A 322 -8.34 3.38 -6.24
N ASP A 323 -7.62 3.24 -5.13
CA ASP A 323 -6.20 2.86 -5.19
C ASP A 323 -6.10 1.33 -5.08
N ASP A 324 -6.05 0.64 -6.22
CA ASP A 324 -6.16 -0.81 -6.32
C ASP A 324 -4.79 -1.51 -6.26
N VAL A 325 -4.81 -2.79 -5.87
CA VAL A 325 -3.64 -3.67 -5.90
C VAL A 325 -3.94 -4.90 -6.75
N ILE A 326 -3.29 -4.99 -7.89
CA ILE A 326 -3.43 -6.10 -8.84
C ILE A 326 -2.16 -6.94 -8.83
N HIS A 327 -2.29 -8.24 -8.57
CA HIS A 327 -1.20 -9.18 -8.75
C HIS A 327 -1.15 -9.64 -10.21
N GLY A 328 -0.01 -9.43 -10.86
CA GLY A 328 0.26 -10.01 -12.16
C GLY A 328 0.58 -11.50 -12.00
N THR A 329 -0.28 -12.36 -12.54
CA THR A 329 -0.25 -13.81 -12.29
C THR A 329 0.19 -14.62 -13.52
N TYR A 330 -0.18 -15.89 -13.62
CA TYR A 330 0.20 -16.72 -14.76
C TYR A 330 -0.81 -16.53 -15.87
N GLY A 331 -0.36 -16.13 -17.04
CA GLY A 331 -1.30 -15.83 -18.12
C GLY A 331 -0.73 -14.88 -19.13
N ASN A 332 -1.49 -14.69 -20.21
CA ASN A 332 -1.39 -13.46 -20.99
C ASN A 332 -2.58 -12.60 -20.58
N ASP A 333 -2.36 -11.77 -19.57
CA ASP A 333 -3.45 -11.07 -18.89
C ASP A 333 -3.70 -9.70 -19.55
N VAL A 334 -4.93 -9.22 -19.44
CA VAL A 334 -5.31 -7.82 -19.71
C VAL A 334 -5.58 -7.18 -18.36
N ILE A 335 -4.74 -6.22 -17.97
CA ILE A 335 -4.77 -5.60 -16.66
C ILE A 335 -5.02 -4.10 -16.82
N ASP A 336 -6.01 -3.59 -16.12
CA ASP A 336 -6.35 -2.17 -16.10
C ASP A 336 -6.56 -1.73 -14.65
N GLY A 337 -5.72 -0.83 -14.13
CA GLY A 337 -5.87 -0.30 -12.77
C GLY A 337 -7.14 0.54 -12.66
N GLY A 338 -7.23 1.58 -13.48
CA GLY A 338 -8.43 2.40 -13.61
C GLY A 338 -8.17 3.82 -13.15
N GLU A 339 -9.06 4.38 -12.32
CA GLU A 339 -8.92 5.72 -11.76
C GLU A 339 -8.39 5.64 -10.34
N GLY A 340 -7.21 6.18 -10.08
CA GLY A 340 -6.62 6.19 -8.74
C GLY A 340 -5.10 6.11 -8.83
N LYS A 341 -4.47 5.56 -7.79
CA LYS A 341 -3.06 5.18 -7.80
C LYS A 341 -2.94 3.68 -7.66
N ASP A 342 -2.79 3.00 -8.79
CA ASP A 342 -2.90 1.55 -8.85
C ASP A 342 -1.53 0.86 -8.80
N ILE A 343 -1.48 -0.24 -8.04
CA ILE A 343 -0.28 -1.05 -7.83
C ILE A 343 -0.40 -2.33 -8.67
N LEU A 344 0.49 -2.49 -9.64
CA LEU A 344 0.75 -3.78 -10.28
C LEU A 344 1.98 -4.45 -9.67
N THR A 345 1.79 -5.62 -9.06
CA THR A 345 2.87 -6.34 -8.38
C THR A 345 3.12 -7.73 -8.97
N TYR A 346 4.40 -8.02 -9.22
CA TYR A 346 4.92 -9.34 -9.59
C TYR A 346 5.84 -9.94 -8.52
N ALA A 347 5.79 -9.42 -7.29
CA ALA A 347 6.71 -9.80 -6.20
C ALA A 347 6.72 -11.30 -5.88
N THR A 348 5.65 -12.03 -6.20
CA THR A 348 5.51 -13.48 -6.00
C THR A 348 5.78 -14.31 -7.26
N SER A 349 6.10 -13.66 -8.39
CA SER A 349 6.42 -14.33 -9.65
C SER A 349 7.71 -15.13 -9.54
N SER A 350 7.75 -16.28 -10.23
CA SER A 350 8.89 -17.19 -10.24
C SER A 350 9.84 -16.97 -11.43
N ALA A 351 9.64 -15.89 -12.18
CA ALA A 351 10.45 -15.49 -13.32
C ALA A 351 10.61 -13.97 -13.34
N LYS A 352 11.76 -13.51 -13.87
CA LYS A 352 11.99 -12.09 -14.14
C LYS A 352 10.94 -11.52 -15.12
N LYS A 353 10.69 -10.21 -15.04
CA LYS A 353 9.76 -9.47 -15.86
C LYS A 353 10.45 -8.29 -16.57
N ASN A 354 10.03 -8.05 -17.81
CA ASN A 354 10.27 -6.81 -18.52
C ASN A 354 8.96 -6.01 -18.52
N ILE A 355 8.87 -5.03 -17.64
CA ILE A 355 7.71 -4.19 -17.40
C ILE A 355 7.94 -2.86 -18.10
N ASN A 356 7.04 -2.49 -19.03
CA ASN A 356 7.15 -1.27 -19.81
C ASN A 356 5.80 -0.55 -19.88
N LEU A 357 5.65 0.49 -19.07
CA LEU A 357 4.45 1.32 -18.99
C LEU A 357 4.24 2.15 -20.26
N THR A 358 5.31 2.58 -20.95
CA THR A 358 5.19 3.29 -22.24
C THR A 358 4.58 2.42 -23.34
N LEU A 359 4.91 1.12 -23.35
CA LEU A 359 4.40 0.16 -24.32
C LEU A 359 3.11 -0.53 -23.86
N ASN A 360 2.68 -0.30 -22.62
CA ASN A 360 1.54 -0.98 -22.01
C ASN A 360 1.70 -2.51 -22.02
N LEU A 361 2.92 -3.00 -21.74
CA LEU A 361 3.23 -4.42 -21.77
C LEU A 361 4.10 -4.87 -20.59
N VAL A 362 3.82 -6.07 -20.09
CA VAL A 362 4.75 -6.85 -19.27
C VAL A 362 5.06 -8.14 -19.99
N THR A 363 6.34 -8.46 -20.14
CA THR A 363 6.78 -9.67 -20.85
C THR A 363 7.73 -10.51 -20.02
N ASP A 364 7.66 -11.82 -20.21
CA ASP A 364 8.73 -12.75 -19.84
C ASP A 364 9.08 -13.68 -21.02
N ASP A 365 9.77 -14.80 -20.74
CA ASP A 365 10.18 -15.74 -21.79
C ASP A 365 9.01 -16.56 -22.38
N ILE A 366 7.83 -16.52 -21.76
CA ILE A 366 6.67 -17.39 -22.05
C ILE A 366 5.40 -16.56 -22.32
N THR A 367 5.13 -15.53 -21.52
CA THR A 367 3.86 -14.81 -21.52
C THR A 367 4.03 -13.30 -21.77
N THR A 368 2.91 -12.66 -22.09
CA THR A 368 2.81 -11.22 -22.32
C THR A 368 1.49 -10.72 -21.79
N ASP A 369 1.57 -9.85 -20.79
CA ASP A 369 0.40 -9.13 -20.25
C ASP A 369 0.30 -7.77 -20.95
N THR A 370 -0.92 -7.32 -21.20
CA THR A 370 -1.24 -5.95 -21.62
C THR A 370 -1.71 -5.19 -20.40
N ILE A 371 -1.13 -4.01 -20.15
CA ILE A 371 -1.38 -3.23 -18.94
C ILE A 371 -1.85 -1.81 -19.28
N SER A 372 -2.71 -1.20 -18.48
CA SER A 372 -3.08 0.21 -18.59
C SER A 372 -3.39 0.81 -17.23
N ASN A 373 -3.25 2.14 -17.12
CA ASN A 373 -3.60 2.91 -15.92
C ASN A 373 -2.95 2.32 -14.65
N ILE A 374 -1.61 2.23 -14.67
CA ILE A 374 -0.81 1.71 -13.56
C ILE A 374 0.24 2.77 -13.23
N GLU A 375 0.22 3.28 -11.99
CA GLU A 375 1.16 4.29 -11.53
C GLU A 375 2.28 3.69 -10.66
N TRP A 376 2.03 2.56 -10.00
CA TRP A 376 2.99 1.88 -9.15
C TRP A 376 3.27 0.46 -9.61
N VAL A 377 4.54 0.18 -9.90
CA VAL A 377 5.03 -1.16 -10.22
C VAL A 377 5.90 -1.72 -9.10
N VAL A 378 5.69 -2.99 -8.76
CA VAL A 378 6.61 -3.80 -7.95
C VAL A 378 7.09 -5.00 -8.78
N GLY A 379 8.40 -5.06 -9.02
CA GLY A 379 9.05 -6.18 -9.69
C GLY A 379 9.15 -7.43 -8.82
N THR A 380 10.03 -8.33 -9.22
CA THR A 380 10.17 -9.70 -8.74
C THR A 380 11.37 -9.85 -7.80
N ALA A 381 11.78 -11.09 -7.52
CA ALA A 381 13.04 -11.39 -6.84
C ALA A 381 14.21 -11.70 -7.81
N TYR A 382 14.03 -11.39 -9.09
CA TYR A 382 14.99 -11.65 -10.17
C TYR A 382 15.36 -10.35 -10.88
N ALA A 383 16.43 -10.40 -11.69
CA ALA A 383 16.90 -9.25 -12.46
C ALA A 383 15.87 -8.80 -13.51
N ASP A 384 15.13 -7.75 -13.17
CA ASP A 384 14.02 -7.21 -13.93
C ASP A 384 14.44 -6.03 -14.81
N THR A 385 13.58 -5.67 -15.75
CA THR A 385 13.66 -4.40 -16.46
C THR A 385 12.35 -3.67 -16.27
N ILE A 386 12.38 -2.48 -15.68
CA ILE A 386 11.21 -1.68 -15.37
C ILE A 386 11.36 -0.31 -16.05
N ILE A 387 10.40 0.04 -16.90
CA ILE A 387 10.40 1.27 -17.67
C ILE A 387 9.09 1.99 -17.40
N GLY A 388 9.17 3.19 -16.80
CA GLY A 388 8.06 4.10 -16.57
C GLY A 388 7.50 4.70 -17.85
N ASP A 389 6.49 5.56 -17.72
CA ASP A 389 5.83 6.24 -18.84
C ASP A 389 6.12 7.75 -18.84
N ASN A 390 5.13 8.60 -19.13
CA ASN A 390 5.31 10.06 -19.07
C ASN A 390 4.60 10.69 -17.87
N HIS A 391 4.04 9.87 -16.99
CA HIS A 391 3.38 10.29 -15.75
C HIS A 391 4.29 10.02 -14.56
N ASP A 392 3.94 10.59 -13.41
CA ASP A 392 4.66 10.33 -12.16
C ASP A 392 4.47 8.86 -11.76
N ASN A 393 5.53 8.05 -11.79
CA ASN A 393 5.48 6.63 -11.46
C ASN A 393 6.16 6.33 -10.12
N THR A 394 5.72 5.26 -9.45
CA THR A 394 6.45 4.65 -8.32
C THR A 394 7.00 3.30 -8.75
N LEU A 395 8.32 3.16 -8.84
CA LEU A 395 8.97 1.99 -9.43
C LEU A 395 9.83 1.28 -8.39
N HIS A 396 9.43 0.06 -8.03
CA HIS A 396 10.17 -0.80 -7.10
C HIS A 396 10.77 -1.99 -7.85
N GLY A 397 12.10 -2.08 -7.89
CA GLY A 397 12.83 -3.17 -8.56
C GLY A 397 12.52 -4.55 -7.95
N GLY A 398 12.68 -4.65 -6.63
CA GLY A 398 12.46 -5.89 -5.90
C GLY A 398 13.80 -6.43 -5.44
N ALA A 399 14.02 -7.75 -5.51
CA ALA A 399 15.37 -8.26 -5.34
C ALA A 399 15.96 -8.60 -6.70
N GLY A 400 17.27 -8.50 -6.86
CA GLY A 400 17.94 -8.81 -8.12
C GLY A 400 18.66 -7.61 -8.69
N ASP A 401 19.47 -7.84 -9.72
CA ASP A 401 20.19 -6.75 -10.37
C ASP A 401 19.27 -6.13 -11.45
N ASP A 402 18.48 -5.13 -11.05
CA ASP A 402 17.41 -4.57 -11.88
C ASP A 402 17.88 -3.41 -12.77
N HIS A 403 17.24 -3.25 -13.92
CA HIS A 403 17.36 -2.05 -14.75
C HIS A 403 16.07 -1.24 -14.68
N ILE A 404 16.13 -0.05 -14.08
CA ILE A 404 14.97 0.82 -13.89
C ILE A 404 15.20 2.15 -14.63
N LEU A 405 14.20 2.59 -15.39
CA LEU A 405 14.17 3.86 -16.10
C LEU A 405 12.82 4.55 -15.85
N GLY A 406 12.81 5.72 -15.21
CA GLY A 406 11.58 6.49 -14.93
C GLY A 406 10.97 7.12 -16.18
N ASN A 407 11.80 7.64 -17.09
CA ASN A 407 11.41 8.39 -18.30
C ASN A 407 10.98 9.83 -18.00
N GLN A 408 9.74 10.24 -18.29
CA GLN A 408 9.28 11.60 -17.98
C GLN A 408 8.33 11.51 -16.79
N GLY A 409 8.27 12.55 -15.97
CA GLY A 409 7.43 12.56 -14.78
C GLY A 409 8.29 12.80 -13.55
N SER A 410 7.68 13.04 -12.40
CA SER A 410 8.40 13.11 -11.12
C SER A 410 8.31 11.76 -10.44
N ASP A 411 9.29 10.90 -10.70
CA ASP A 411 9.22 9.48 -10.32
C ASP A 411 9.74 9.23 -8.90
N VAL A 412 9.21 8.21 -8.24
CA VAL A 412 9.75 7.65 -7.00
C VAL A 412 10.33 6.29 -7.29
N ILE A 413 11.65 6.16 -7.22
CA ILE A 413 12.34 4.93 -7.62
C ILE A 413 13.09 4.31 -6.44
N ASN A 414 12.83 3.03 -6.20
CA ASN A 414 13.52 2.21 -5.22
C ASN A 414 14.02 0.92 -5.88
N GLY A 415 15.34 0.81 -6.04
CA GLY A 415 15.98 -0.41 -6.56
C GLY A 415 15.95 -1.61 -5.60
N ASN A 416 15.64 -1.39 -4.32
CA ASN A 416 15.63 -2.43 -3.27
C ASN A 416 16.96 -3.22 -3.21
N GLU A 417 16.95 -4.55 -3.20
CA GLU A 417 18.17 -5.37 -3.06
C GLU A 417 18.79 -5.70 -4.42
N GLY A 418 20.11 -5.64 -4.53
CA GLY A 418 20.86 -5.99 -5.75
C GLY A 418 21.62 -4.82 -6.37
N ASN A 419 22.47 -5.11 -7.35
CA ASN A 419 23.27 -4.10 -8.06
C ASN A 419 22.48 -3.53 -9.23
N ASN A 420 21.71 -2.49 -8.95
CA ASN A 420 20.77 -1.94 -9.93
C ASN A 420 21.40 -0.91 -10.85
N THR A 421 20.83 -0.75 -12.05
CA THR A 421 21.05 0.40 -12.92
C THR A 421 19.78 1.23 -12.96
N ILE A 422 19.83 2.41 -12.36
CA ILE A 422 18.66 3.24 -12.09
C ILE A 422 18.85 4.62 -12.74
N ASN A 423 17.86 5.05 -13.51
CA ASN A 423 17.83 6.37 -14.13
C ASN A 423 16.44 6.98 -13.87
N GLY A 424 16.38 8.13 -13.21
CA GLY A 424 15.12 8.88 -13.01
C GLY A 424 14.58 9.32 -14.36
N GLY A 425 15.23 10.29 -14.99
CA GLY A 425 14.94 10.69 -16.35
C GLY A 425 14.76 12.19 -16.44
N ASP A 426 13.67 12.61 -17.08
CA ASP A 426 13.26 14.01 -17.16
C ASP A 426 12.19 14.29 -16.11
N GLY A 427 12.47 15.16 -15.14
CA GLY A 427 11.49 15.50 -14.12
C GLY A 427 12.13 15.94 -12.82
N ILE A 428 11.43 15.72 -11.70
CA ILE A 428 12.02 15.80 -10.35
C ILE A 428 11.92 14.41 -9.76
N ASP A 429 13.00 13.66 -9.87
CA ASP A 429 13.00 12.25 -9.51
C ASP A 429 13.56 12.02 -8.11
N ILE A 430 12.93 11.09 -7.39
CA ILE A 430 13.27 10.70 -6.03
C ILE A 430 13.92 9.31 -6.05
N LEU A 431 15.21 9.25 -5.71
CA LEU A 431 15.87 8.00 -5.35
C LEU A 431 15.59 7.70 -3.87
N SER A 432 14.79 6.67 -3.62
CA SER A 432 14.29 6.35 -2.28
C SER A 432 14.95 5.12 -1.67
N PHE A 433 15.50 5.30 -0.48
CA PHE A 433 16.02 4.25 0.41
C PHE A 433 15.28 4.18 1.75
N SER A 434 14.09 4.79 1.84
CA SER A 434 13.32 4.88 3.10
C SER A 434 12.91 3.52 3.68
N SER A 435 12.81 2.48 2.84
CA SER A 435 12.56 1.09 3.24
C SER A 435 13.83 0.27 3.50
N ALA A 436 15.02 0.84 3.30
CA ALA A 436 16.28 0.12 3.47
C ALA A 436 16.48 -0.29 4.93
N SER A 437 16.99 -1.51 5.12
CA SER A 437 17.24 -2.10 6.45
C SER A 437 18.65 -1.83 6.99
N ASN A 438 19.43 -0.99 6.30
CA ASN A 438 20.80 -0.61 6.65
C ASN A 438 21.08 0.83 6.18
N SER A 439 22.18 1.40 6.66
CA SER A 439 22.70 2.67 6.16
C SER A 439 23.07 2.62 4.69
N VAL A 440 22.91 3.75 4.00
CA VAL A 440 23.22 3.94 2.58
C VAL A 440 24.32 4.98 2.36
N VAL A 441 25.06 4.82 1.26
CA VAL A 441 26.03 5.80 0.79
C VAL A 441 25.64 6.21 -0.63
N VAL A 442 25.07 7.40 -0.78
CA VAL A 442 24.61 7.95 -2.05
C VAL A 442 25.57 9.05 -2.50
N ASN A 443 26.01 8.99 -3.75
CA ASN A 443 26.86 9.99 -4.37
C ASN A 443 26.40 10.25 -5.80
N LEU A 444 25.56 11.27 -5.96
CA LEU A 444 24.99 11.71 -7.24
C LEU A 444 26.10 12.12 -8.21
N LYS A 445 27.12 12.84 -7.74
CA LYS A 445 28.27 13.27 -8.54
C LYS A 445 29.03 12.12 -9.22
N SER A 446 29.17 10.99 -8.54
CA SER A 446 29.83 9.80 -9.08
C SER A 446 28.87 8.83 -9.79
N GLY A 447 27.56 9.07 -9.67
CA GLY A 447 26.51 8.18 -10.17
C GLY A 447 26.45 6.85 -9.41
N LYS A 448 26.70 6.84 -8.10
CA LYS A 448 26.74 5.62 -7.28
C LYS A 448 25.87 5.71 -6.04
N ALA A 449 25.14 4.64 -5.74
CA ALA A 449 24.52 4.44 -4.43
C ALA A 449 24.82 3.05 -3.89
N LEU A 450 25.31 2.96 -2.66
CA LEU A 450 25.58 1.71 -1.97
C LEU A 450 24.51 1.48 -0.90
N ASN A 451 23.94 0.27 -0.91
CA ASN A 451 23.04 -0.21 0.14
C ASN A 451 23.56 -1.57 0.59
N SER A 452 24.08 -1.66 1.82
CA SER A 452 24.76 -2.86 2.32
C SER A 452 25.93 -3.28 1.41
N ASN A 453 25.91 -4.48 0.83
CA ASN A 453 26.94 -4.99 -0.08
C ASN A 453 26.64 -4.72 -1.56
N TYR A 454 25.53 -4.04 -1.87
CA TYR A 454 25.10 -3.78 -3.24
C TYR A 454 25.58 -2.41 -3.70
N THR A 455 26.00 -2.33 -4.96
CA THR A 455 26.42 -1.09 -5.61
C THR A 455 25.52 -0.81 -6.81
N ASN A 456 24.75 0.27 -6.72
CA ASN A 456 23.86 0.73 -7.76
C ASN A 456 24.55 1.79 -8.62
N GLU A 457 24.33 1.72 -9.93
CA GLU A 457 24.58 2.81 -10.87
C GLU A 457 23.35 3.71 -10.90
N ILE A 458 23.50 4.99 -10.62
CA ILE A 458 22.39 5.95 -10.55
C ILE A 458 22.66 7.17 -11.44
N SER A 459 21.61 7.76 -12.00
CA SER A 459 21.69 8.97 -12.82
C SER A 459 20.35 9.72 -12.84
N ASN A 460 20.39 11.03 -13.11
CA ASN A 460 19.22 11.90 -13.26
C ASN A 460 18.28 11.81 -12.05
N PHE A 461 18.79 12.23 -10.89
CA PHE A 461 18.01 12.33 -9.66
C PHE A 461 18.23 13.69 -9.04
N GLU A 462 17.15 14.43 -8.80
CA GLU A 462 17.16 15.72 -8.13
C GLU A 462 16.93 15.56 -6.63
N TRP A 463 16.32 14.45 -6.20
CA TRP A 463 16.01 14.18 -4.80
C TRP A 463 16.52 12.81 -4.36
N VAL A 464 17.18 12.77 -3.20
CA VAL A 464 17.52 11.55 -2.46
C VAL A 464 16.78 11.52 -1.12
N ALA A 465 16.09 10.41 -0.85
CA ALA A 465 15.55 10.09 0.46
C ALA A 465 16.32 8.91 1.08
N GLY A 466 17.00 9.17 2.19
CA GLY A 466 17.75 8.19 2.96
C GLY A 466 16.88 7.20 3.72
N SER A 467 17.54 6.40 4.53
CA SER A 467 17.02 5.31 5.35
C SER A 467 16.70 5.80 6.78
N ASN A 468 16.46 4.86 7.70
CA ASN A 468 16.35 5.16 9.13
C ASN A 468 17.68 4.93 9.88
N TYR A 469 18.81 4.91 9.16
CA TYR A 469 20.14 4.63 9.67
C TYR A 469 21.12 5.73 9.28
N GLN A 470 22.35 5.66 9.81
CA GLN A 470 23.39 6.67 9.61
C GLN A 470 23.89 6.69 8.16
N ASP A 471 23.37 7.61 7.37
CA ASP A 471 23.57 7.69 5.94
C ASP A 471 24.67 8.68 5.54
N GLN A 472 25.22 8.48 4.35
CA GLN A 472 26.14 9.41 3.71
C GLN A 472 25.57 9.81 2.35
N ILE A 473 25.18 11.07 2.18
CA ILE A 473 24.54 11.56 0.97
C ILE A 473 25.38 12.71 0.40
N ILE A 474 25.77 12.59 -0.86
CA ILE A 474 26.55 13.59 -1.59
C ILE A 474 25.78 13.97 -2.87
N GLY A 475 25.42 15.25 -2.99
CA GLY A 475 24.81 15.84 -4.18
C GLY A 475 25.76 15.97 -5.37
N ASP A 476 25.28 16.56 -6.45
CA ASP A 476 26.02 16.76 -7.70
C ASP A 476 26.34 18.23 -7.98
N GLU A 477 26.21 18.69 -9.23
CA GLU A 477 26.41 20.09 -9.62
C GLU A 477 25.08 20.84 -9.82
N ASN A 478 23.96 20.13 -9.71
CA ASN A 478 22.61 20.65 -9.84
C ASN A 478 22.05 21.00 -8.45
N SER A 479 20.92 21.71 -8.44
CA SER A 479 20.18 21.92 -7.20
C SER A 479 19.52 20.62 -6.75
N ASN A 480 20.01 20.03 -5.66
CA ASN A 480 19.45 18.81 -5.10
C ASN A 480 18.57 19.07 -3.88
N ARG A 481 17.61 18.17 -3.66
CA ARG A 481 16.87 18.03 -2.41
C ARG A 481 17.33 16.78 -1.68
N LEU A 482 17.83 16.90 -0.47
CA LEU A 482 18.45 15.79 0.26
C LEU A 482 17.74 15.58 1.59
N GLU A 483 17.37 14.35 1.88
CA GLU A 483 16.73 13.95 3.14
C GLU A 483 17.49 12.76 3.70
N GLY A 484 18.09 12.92 4.88
CA GLY A 484 18.83 11.85 5.56
C GLY A 484 17.91 10.73 6.07
N GLY A 485 16.69 11.11 6.46
CA GLY A 485 15.75 10.23 7.15
C GLY A 485 16.10 10.18 8.63
N GLY A 486 15.95 9.03 9.27
CA GLY A 486 16.36 8.85 10.66
C GLY A 486 17.82 8.42 10.74
N GLY A 487 18.51 8.73 11.83
CA GLY A 487 19.93 8.40 11.94
C GLY A 487 20.75 9.64 12.29
N ASN A 488 22.07 9.51 12.19
CA ASN A 488 22.96 10.65 12.33
C ASN A 488 23.74 10.73 11.03
N ASP A 489 23.30 11.61 10.13
CA ASP A 489 23.66 11.51 8.73
C ASP A 489 24.78 12.49 8.38
N THR A 490 25.50 12.20 7.32
CA THR A 490 26.47 13.12 6.72
C THR A 490 25.96 13.51 5.34
N ILE A 491 25.57 14.76 5.18
CA ILE A 491 24.99 15.27 3.93
C ILE A 491 25.88 16.38 3.38
N ASP A 492 26.34 16.22 2.15
CA ASP A 492 27.07 17.23 1.39
C ASP A 492 26.25 17.61 0.15
N GLY A 493 25.79 18.86 0.05
CA GLY A 493 25.01 19.31 -1.11
C GLY A 493 25.79 19.30 -2.42
N GLY A 494 27.12 19.43 -2.35
CA GLY A 494 27.95 19.53 -3.54
C GLY A 494 27.96 20.97 -4.07
N ALA A 495 27.73 21.14 -5.37
CA ALA A 495 27.60 22.45 -5.99
C ALA A 495 26.16 22.63 -6.47
N GLY A 496 25.69 23.88 -6.51
CA GLY A 496 24.30 24.16 -6.84
C GLY A 496 23.67 25.02 -5.77
N THR A 497 22.35 24.98 -5.69
CA THR A 497 21.60 25.51 -4.54
C THR A 497 20.84 24.34 -3.94
N ASP A 498 21.35 23.82 -2.83
CA ASP A 498 20.93 22.55 -2.28
C ASP A 498 20.02 22.75 -1.07
N THR A 499 18.99 21.92 -0.99
CA THR A 499 18.00 21.96 0.09
C THR A 499 18.05 20.68 0.91
N VAL A 500 18.34 20.79 2.21
CA VAL A 500 18.12 19.66 3.14
C VAL A 500 16.71 19.72 3.70
N THR A 501 16.03 18.57 3.73
CA THR A 501 14.67 18.42 4.26
C THR A 501 14.66 17.62 5.56
N TYR A 502 13.89 18.13 6.52
CA TYR A 502 13.61 17.55 7.83
C TYR A 502 12.11 17.33 8.01
N SER A 503 11.72 16.25 8.70
CA SER A 503 10.33 15.81 8.81
C SER A 503 9.52 16.64 9.82
N GLY A 504 10.17 17.19 10.85
CA GLY A 504 9.55 17.95 11.93
C GLY A 504 9.47 19.47 11.71
N SER A 505 8.85 20.17 12.66
CA SER A 505 8.77 21.64 12.67
C SER A 505 10.10 22.25 13.08
N ILE A 506 10.47 23.39 12.50
CA ILE A 506 11.72 24.10 12.78
C ILE A 506 12.01 24.32 14.29
N SER A 507 10.97 24.51 15.10
CA SER A 507 11.05 24.70 16.55
C SER A 507 11.57 23.50 17.34
N GLU A 508 11.59 22.32 16.70
CA GLU A 508 12.03 21.06 17.27
C GLU A 508 13.54 20.85 17.10
N TYR A 509 14.20 21.66 16.28
CA TYR A 509 15.59 21.50 15.90
C TYR A 509 16.48 22.59 16.50
N SER A 510 17.77 22.26 16.62
CA SER A 510 18.82 23.21 16.94
C SER A 510 19.97 23.05 15.95
N ALA A 511 20.63 24.16 15.58
CA ALA A 511 21.83 24.11 14.75
C ALA A 511 23.05 24.68 15.49
N VAL A 512 24.22 24.09 15.22
CA VAL A 512 25.53 24.60 15.65
C VAL A 512 26.49 24.61 14.46
N GLU A 513 27.16 25.72 14.22
CA GLU A 513 28.27 25.75 13.25
C GLU A 513 29.51 25.07 13.86
N SER A 514 30.12 24.15 13.09
CA SER A 514 31.32 23.42 13.49
C SER A 514 32.32 23.37 12.33
N GLY A 515 33.20 24.37 12.28
CA GLY A 515 34.17 24.51 11.18
C GLY A 515 33.48 24.88 9.86
N TYR A 516 33.56 23.99 8.87
CA TYR A 516 32.89 24.13 7.56
C TYR A 516 31.54 23.41 7.48
N SER A 517 31.11 22.79 8.59
CA SER A 517 29.86 22.02 8.64
C SER A 517 28.84 22.69 9.55
N ILE A 518 27.57 22.42 9.29
CA ILE A 518 26.45 22.75 10.17
C ILE A 518 26.00 21.45 10.82
N ILE A 519 25.89 21.41 12.14
CA ILE A 519 25.33 20.27 12.84
C ILE A 519 23.90 20.62 13.20
N ILE A 520 22.93 19.87 12.67
CA ILE A 520 21.51 20.02 13.02
C ILE A 520 21.11 18.84 13.90
N SER A 521 20.48 19.12 15.04
CA SER A 521 19.99 18.12 15.97
C SER A 521 18.49 18.24 16.20
N ASP A 522 17.77 17.15 15.96
CA ASP A 522 16.38 16.97 16.38
C ASP A 522 16.31 16.82 17.90
N GLY A 523 15.66 17.78 18.55
CA GLY A 523 15.47 17.82 19.99
C GLY A 523 14.30 16.95 20.49
N THR A 524 13.53 16.35 19.59
CA THR A 524 12.29 15.62 19.92
C THR A 524 12.20 14.29 19.16
N ASP A 525 12.13 13.19 19.91
CA ASP A 525 11.88 11.84 19.37
C ASP A 525 12.90 11.28 18.36
N SER A 526 14.00 11.99 18.09
CA SER A 526 15.12 11.55 17.23
C SER A 526 14.66 11.03 15.86
N ARG A 527 13.63 11.66 15.28
CA ARG A 527 13.06 11.25 13.99
C ARG A 527 14.08 11.43 12.88
N ASP A 528 14.82 12.54 12.94
CA ASP A 528 15.88 12.86 11.99
C ASP A 528 17.28 12.92 12.67
N GLY A 529 17.36 12.46 13.93
CA GLY A 529 18.58 12.40 14.75
C GLY A 529 19.50 13.65 14.73
N THR A 530 20.78 13.45 14.45
CA THR A 530 21.81 14.53 14.46
C THR A 530 22.72 14.46 13.25
N ASP A 531 22.57 15.42 12.37
CA ASP A 531 23.22 15.41 11.07
C ASP A 531 24.36 16.41 10.98
N THR A 532 25.34 16.04 10.18
CA THR A 532 26.46 16.89 9.79
C THR A 532 26.30 17.28 8.33
N LEU A 533 26.09 18.57 8.09
CA LEU A 533 25.79 19.12 6.78
C LEU A 533 26.96 19.95 6.25
N THR A 534 27.28 19.81 4.96
CA THR A 534 28.20 20.68 4.22
C THR A 534 27.56 21.12 2.92
N SER A 535 27.95 22.29 2.42
CA SER A 535 27.51 22.80 1.11
C SER A 535 25.98 22.83 0.94
N ILE A 536 25.26 23.29 1.98
CA ILE A 536 23.79 23.43 1.97
C ILE A 536 23.42 24.92 2.04
N GLU A 537 22.57 25.38 1.12
CA GLU A 537 22.10 26.76 1.04
C GLU A 537 20.67 26.97 1.57
N ALA A 538 19.84 25.93 1.53
CA ALA A 538 18.43 26.00 1.89
C ALA A 538 18.00 24.86 2.83
N PHE A 539 16.98 25.13 3.63
CA PHE A 539 16.43 24.17 4.59
C PHE A 539 14.91 24.10 4.44
N SER A 540 14.35 22.92 4.66
CA SER A 540 12.90 22.70 4.73
C SER A 540 12.57 21.88 5.97
N PHE A 541 11.65 22.38 6.80
CA PHE A 541 11.19 21.71 8.03
C PHE A 541 9.68 21.50 7.95
N GLY A 542 9.22 20.24 7.97
CA GLY A 542 7.79 19.91 7.93
C GLY A 542 7.10 20.48 6.68
N GLY A 543 7.84 20.59 5.57
CA GLY A 543 7.40 21.17 4.31
C GLY A 543 7.46 22.71 4.23
N THR A 544 8.01 23.39 5.24
CA THR A 544 8.16 24.85 5.23
C THR A 544 9.62 25.25 5.00
N SER A 545 9.88 26.09 3.99
CA SER A 545 11.20 26.64 3.74
C SER A 545 11.69 27.49 4.90
N ALA A 546 12.96 27.34 5.25
CA ALA A 546 13.65 28.06 6.31
C ALA A 546 15.05 28.46 5.85
N VAL A 547 15.62 29.46 6.53
CA VAL A 547 17.03 29.82 6.39
C VAL A 547 17.79 29.48 7.67
N LEU A 548 19.10 29.26 7.55
CA LEU A 548 19.94 28.88 8.70
C LEU A 548 19.82 29.84 9.90
N SER A 549 19.63 31.14 9.65
CA SER A 549 19.44 32.14 10.70
C SER A 549 18.20 31.90 11.56
N ASP A 550 17.23 31.13 11.08
CA ASP A 550 16.02 30.76 11.83
C ASP A 550 16.31 29.67 12.87
N LEU A 551 17.37 28.86 12.68
CA LEU A 551 17.80 27.79 13.59
C LEU A 551 18.87 28.23 14.58
N LEU A 552 19.72 29.20 14.20
CA LEU A 552 20.79 29.67 15.06
C LEU A 552 20.18 30.52 16.18
N ASN A 553 20.56 30.23 17.43
CA ASN A 553 20.18 31.08 18.56
C ASN A 553 20.56 32.55 18.25
N PRO A 554 19.76 33.55 18.67
CA PRO A 554 20.10 34.97 18.47
C PRO A 554 21.45 35.41 19.05
N THR A 555 22.06 34.57 19.90
CA THR A 555 23.41 34.75 20.45
C THR A 555 24.52 34.13 19.61
N ASP A 556 24.17 33.23 18.69
CA ASP A 556 25.06 32.51 17.75
C ASP A 556 24.90 32.98 16.29
N VAL A 557 24.04 33.97 16.00
CA VAL A 557 24.23 34.79 14.81
C VAL A 557 25.55 35.52 15.05
N ASP A 558 26.63 35.00 14.50
CA ASP A 558 27.86 35.74 14.45
C ASP A 558 27.50 37.03 13.70
N ASN A 559 27.36 38.15 14.42
CA ASN A 559 27.31 39.47 13.83
C ASN A 559 28.60 39.74 13.00
N GLY A 560 29.55 38.81 12.99
CA GLY A 560 30.71 38.70 12.11
C GLY A 560 30.37 38.99 10.65
N VAL A 561 30.88 40.10 10.15
CA VAL A 561 30.99 40.35 8.72
C VAL A 561 32.26 39.64 8.24
N TYR A 562 32.07 38.64 7.39
CA TYR A 562 33.07 37.73 6.85
C TYR A 562 33.88 38.41 5.76
N ARG A 563 35.21 38.32 5.83
CA ARG A 563 36.14 38.92 4.87
C ARG A 563 36.71 37.88 3.93
N PHE A 564 36.70 38.20 2.65
CA PHE A 564 37.24 37.39 1.57
C PHE A 564 38.24 38.22 0.79
N PHE A 565 39.35 37.62 0.37
CA PHE A 565 40.33 38.25 -0.49
C PHE A 565 40.26 37.65 -1.89
N ASN A 566 39.95 38.48 -2.88
CA ASN A 566 39.94 38.06 -4.28
C ASN A 566 41.38 38.01 -4.81
N LEU A 567 41.84 36.81 -5.18
CA LEU A 567 43.18 36.53 -5.67
C LEU A 567 43.45 37.13 -7.05
N GLY A 568 42.40 37.34 -7.86
CA GLY A 568 42.49 37.89 -9.21
C GLY A 568 42.56 39.42 -9.25
N THR A 569 41.81 40.10 -8.38
CA THR A 569 41.72 41.57 -8.36
C THR A 569 42.52 42.21 -7.22
N GLY A 570 42.92 41.44 -6.21
CA GLY A 570 43.57 41.93 -5.00
C GLY A 570 42.65 42.75 -4.08
N THR A 571 41.33 42.59 -4.22
CA THR A 571 40.32 43.34 -3.46
C THR A 571 39.68 42.47 -2.39
N HIS A 572 39.18 43.10 -1.33
CA HIS A 572 38.40 42.41 -0.30
C HIS A 572 36.90 42.49 -0.58
N PHE A 573 36.22 41.39 -0.30
CA PHE A 573 34.77 41.27 -0.28
C PHE A 573 34.30 40.98 1.15
N TYR A 574 33.13 41.50 1.50
CA TYR A 574 32.53 41.35 2.82
C TYR A 574 31.10 40.84 2.68
N SER A 575 30.74 39.84 3.48
CA SER A 575 29.36 39.37 3.59
C SER A 575 28.98 39.22 5.05
N ALA A 576 27.77 39.67 5.41
CA ALA A 576 27.18 39.36 6.71
C ALA A 576 26.31 38.09 6.68
N SER A 577 26.20 37.41 5.53
CA SER A 577 25.40 36.19 5.36
C SER A 577 26.28 34.96 5.55
N PRO A 578 26.03 34.14 6.59
CA PRO A 578 26.73 32.86 6.77
C PRO A 578 26.49 31.89 5.61
N VAL A 579 25.33 31.98 4.97
CA VAL A 579 24.97 31.21 3.77
C VAL A 579 25.82 31.63 2.59
N GLU A 580 25.94 32.94 2.32
CA GLU A 580 26.80 33.45 1.24
C GLU A 580 28.28 33.15 1.53
N ARG A 581 28.69 33.21 2.80
CA ARG A 581 30.04 32.82 3.24
C ARG A 581 30.35 31.39 2.83
N ASN A 582 29.47 30.45 3.20
CA ASN A 582 29.67 29.03 2.92
C ASN A 582 29.65 28.76 1.40
N HIS A 583 28.67 29.33 0.68
CA HIS A 583 28.60 29.22 -0.77
C HIS A 583 29.89 29.71 -1.45
N ILE A 584 30.44 30.85 -1.03
CA ILE A 584 31.66 31.39 -1.63
C ILE A 584 32.88 30.50 -1.38
N ILE A 585 33.05 30.03 -0.13
CA ILE A 585 34.16 29.14 0.25
C ILE A 585 34.15 27.86 -0.58
N ASN A 586 32.96 27.30 -0.83
CA ASN A 586 32.81 26.01 -1.47
C ASN A 586 32.81 26.11 -3.00
N THR A 587 32.38 27.24 -3.56
CA THR A 587 32.14 27.38 -5.01
C THR A 587 33.30 28.06 -5.75
N TYR A 588 33.97 29.04 -5.16
CA TYR A 588 34.88 29.92 -5.88
C TYR A 588 36.33 29.85 -5.37
N ASP A 589 37.22 29.28 -6.16
CA ASP A 589 38.67 29.14 -5.87
C ASP A 589 39.44 30.47 -5.91
N GLN A 590 38.88 31.48 -6.57
CA GLN A 590 39.45 32.82 -6.70
C GLN A 590 39.35 33.67 -5.42
N PHE A 591 38.64 33.21 -4.39
CA PHE A 591 38.51 33.91 -3.12
C PHE A 591 39.18 33.14 -1.99
N ASN A 592 40.04 33.81 -1.24
CA ASN A 592 40.61 33.31 0.00
C ASN A 592 39.78 33.82 1.18
N TYR A 593 39.19 32.93 1.97
CA TYR A 593 38.49 33.32 3.20
C TYR A 593 39.48 33.74 4.28
N GLU A 594 39.34 34.95 4.78
CA GLU A 594 40.26 35.55 5.78
C GLU A 594 39.68 35.57 7.19
N GLY A 595 38.45 35.06 7.39
CA GLY A 595 37.77 35.03 8.68
C GLY A 595 36.75 36.16 8.88
N ALA A 596 36.07 36.17 10.03
CA ALA A 596 35.25 37.29 10.47
C ALA A 596 36.16 38.49 10.81
N SER A 597 35.84 39.68 10.26
CA SER A 597 36.69 40.87 10.41
C SER A 597 36.19 41.90 11.41
N PHE A 598 34.87 42.03 11.57
CA PHE A 598 34.23 42.90 12.55
C PHE A 598 32.79 42.43 12.80
N LYS A 599 32.12 42.96 13.83
CA LYS A 599 30.71 42.69 14.10
C LYS A 599 29.81 43.84 13.66
N SER A 600 28.62 43.54 13.11
CA SER A 600 27.59 44.54 12.87
C SER A 600 27.16 45.22 14.17
N ALA A 601 26.71 46.46 14.08
CA ALA A 601 26.24 47.25 15.19
C ALA A 601 24.82 46.83 15.61
N GLY A 602 24.67 45.62 16.14
CA GLY A 602 23.41 45.07 16.69
C GLY A 602 22.14 45.34 15.85
N THR A 603 20.99 45.49 16.53
CA THR A 603 19.72 45.86 15.90
C THR A 603 19.64 47.36 15.60
N ALA A 604 18.80 47.75 14.64
CA ALA A 604 18.59 49.15 14.28
C ALA A 604 18.16 49.99 15.49
N SER A 605 18.88 51.08 15.75
CA SER A 605 18.70 51.99 16.89
C SER A 605 18.89 53.43 16.44
N GLU A 606 18.65 54.39 17.33
CA GLU A 606 18.86 55.82 17.04
C GLU A 606 20.33 56.18 16.69
N ASN A 607 21.29 55.32 17.04
CA ASN A 607 22.72 55.55 16.80
C ASN A 607 23.28 54.74 15.63
N THR A 608 22.47 53.90 15.00
CA THR A 608 22.89 53.03 13.88
C THR A 608 22.15 53.39 12.59
N ALA A 609 22.81 53.13 11.46
CA ALA A 609 22.23 53.29 10.14
C ALA A 609 22.47 52.03 9.31
N GLY A 610 21.53 51.75 8.40
CA GLY A 610 21.68 50.69 7.43
C GLY A 610 22.84 50.98 6.47
N VAL A 611 23.72 50.01 6.30
CA VAL A 611 24.78 50.03 5.30
C VAL A 611 24.21 49.47 4.00
N HIS A 612 24.10 50.34 3.01
CA HIS A 612 23.66 49.99 1.66
C HIS A 612 24.77 49.26 0.92
N ARG A 613 24.45 48.12 0.33
CA ARG A 613 25.35 47.30 -0.48
C ARG A 613 25.04 47.45 -1.95
N PHE A 614 26.09 47.56 -2.75
CA PHE A 614 26.05 47.60 -4.20
C PHE A 614 27.05 46.64 -4.81
N TYR A 615 26.63 45.84 -5.78
CA TYR A 615 27.50 44.95 -6.54
C TYR A 615 27.99 45.60 -7.83
N ASN A 616 29.30 45.65 -8.04
CA ASN A 616 29.90 46.05 -9.31
C ASN A 616 29.92 44.85 -10.27
N THR A 617 29.05 44.92 -11.27
CA THR A 617 28.84 43.85 -12.25
C THR A 617 30.02 43.62 -13.20
N GLU A 618 30.92 44.59 -13.36
CA GLU A 618 32.08 44.47 -14.25
C GLU A 618 33.33 43.94 -13.53
N LEU A 619 33.45 44.22 -12.23
CA LEU A 619 34.66 43.95 -11.44
C LEU A 619 34.45 42.89 -10.36
N GLY A 620 33.21 42.50 -10.07
CA GLY A 620 32.87 41.55 -9.03
C GLY A 620 33.12 42.06 -7.60
N THR A 621 33.21 43.38 -7.42
CA THR A 621 33.50 44.02 -6.12
C THR A 621 32.27 44.71 -5.54
N HIS A 622 32.26 44.94 -4.23
CA HIS A 622 31.14 45.63 -3.58
C HIS A 622 31.49 47.05 -3.15
N LEU A 623 30.47 47.91 -3.13
CA LEU A 623 30.53 49.26 -2.59
C LEU A 623 29.51 49.37 -1.46
N PHE A 624 29.98 49.92 -0.33
CA PHE A 624 29.17 50.13 0.87
C PHE A 624 29.02 51.61 1.19
N THR A 625 27.80 52.05 1.50
CA THR A 625 27.55 53.41 1.98
C THR A 625 26.40 53.48 2.99
N MET A 626 26.55 54.29 4.04
CA MET A 626 25.43 54.68 4.92
C MET A 626 24.71 55.94 4.42
N SER A 627 25.23 56.59 3.38
CA SER A 627 24.70 57.85 2.88
C SER A 627 23.56 57.57 1.92
N GLU A 628 22.34 57.90 2.34
CA GLU A 628 21.16 57.91 1.49
C GLU A 628 21.37 58.74 0.20
N VAL A 629 22.11 59.84 0.31
CA VAL A 629 22.45 60.69 -0.85
C VAL A 629 23.40 59.98 -1.81
N GLU A 630 24.41 59.29 -1.28
CA GLU A 630 25.37 58.52 -2.10
C GLU A 630 24.66 57.33 -2.75
N LYS A 631 23.78 56.63 -2.02
CA LYS A 631 22.93 55.55 -2.56
C LYS A 631 22.15 56.01 -3.79
N PHE A 632 21.38 57.09 -3.68
CA PHE A 632 20.61 57.61 -4.81
C PHE A 632 21.51 58.13 -5.95
N HIS A 633 22.69 58.67 -5.64
CA HIS A 633 23.64 59.09 -6.65
C HIS A 633 24.19 57.92 -7.46
N ILE A 634 24.57 56.82 -6.80
CA ILE A 634 25.09 55.60 -7.43
C ILE A 634 24.00 54.98 -8.31
N MET A 635 22.80 54.76 -7.74
CA MET A 635 21.66 54.20 -8.49
C MET A 635 21.29 55.02 -9.74
N GLY A 636 21.46 56.35 -9.70
CA GLY A 636 21.08 57.24 -10.79
C GLY A 636 22.18 57.48 -11.84
N ASN A 637 23.46 57.36 -11.48
CA ASN A 637 24.56 57.83 -12.32
C ASN A 637 25.67 56.80 -12.56
N MET A 638 25.65 55.63 -11.93
CA MET A 638 26.71 54.62 -12.04
C MET A 638 26.11 53.25 -12.43
N PRO A 639 25.88 52.99 -13.73
CA PRO A 639 25.14 51.82 -14.20
C PRO A 639 25.85 50.47 -14.00
N VAL A 640 27.14 50.48 -13.68
CA VAL A 640 27.92 49.27 -13.37
C VAL A 640 27.62 48.71 -11.98
N PHE A 641 26.94 49.47 -11.12
CA PHE A 641 26.59 49.09 -9.76
C PHE A 641 25.10 48.74 -9.62
N SER A 642 24.81 47.51 -9.20
CA SER A 642 23.47 47.03 -8.86
C SER A 642 23.21 47.20 -7.37
N TYR A 643 22.08 47.78 -6.98
CA TYR A 643 21.71 47.95 -5.57
C TYR A 643 21.16 46.64 -5.00
N GLU A 644 21.74 46.16 -3.90
CA GLU A 644 21.40 44.86 -3.29
C GLU A 644 20.61 44.99 -1.98
N GLY A 645 20.42 46.22 -1.48
CA GLY A 645 19.66 46.47 -0.25
C GLY A 645 20.52 46.98 0.90
N ILE A 646 20.00 46.85 2.11
CA ILE A 646 20.74 47.10 3.37
C ILE A 646 21.31 45.76 3.82
N GLU A 647 22.62 45.68 3.98
CA GLU A 647 23.30 44.44 4.36
C GLU A 647 23.40 44.27 5.87
N TYR A 648 23.81 45.31 6.59
CA TYR A 648 23.91 45.30 8.05
C TYR A 648 23.78 46.70 8.65
N GLN A 649 23.70 46.79 9.98
CA GLN A 649 23.69 48.05 10.71
C GLN A 649 25.11 48.43 11.13
N ALA A 650 25.46 49.72 11.01
CA ALA A 650 26.71 50.27 11.51
C ALA A 650 26.46 51.53 12.34
N TYR A 651 27.35 51.86 13.27
CA TYR A 651 27.23 53.07 14.08
C TYR A 651 27.54 54.31 13.23
N THR A 652 26.68 55.31 13.36
CA THR A 652 26.80 56.60 12.66
C THR A 652 27.91 57.50 13.22
N SER A 653 28.43 57.17 14.40
CA SER A 653 29.56 57.84 15.06
C SER A 653 30.29 56.87 15.98
N GLN A 654 31.55 57.17 16.31
CA GLN A 654 32.35 56.34 17.22
C GLN A 654 31.71 56.25 18.60
N ILE A 655 31.46 55.03 19.07
CA ILE A 655 31.04 54.72 20.44
C ILE A 655 32.03 53.79 21.14
N ASP A 656 31.92 53.66 22.47
CA ASP A 656 32.82 52.82 23.26
C ASP A 656 32.71 51.34 22.82
N GLY A 657 33.85 50.71 22.53
CA GLY A 657 33.91 49.33 22.00
C GLY A 657 33.81 49.19 20.47
N SER A 658 33.49 50.26 19.74
CA SER A 658 33.46 50.25 18.27
C SER A 658 34.82 50.59 17.63
N ILE A 659 35.07 50.06 16.44
CA ILE A 659 36.23 50.36 15.59
C ILE A 659 35.80 51.03 14.28
N ALA A 660 36.70 51.83 13.71
CA ALA A 660 36.47 52.50 12.44
C ALA A 660 36.74 51.57 11.26
N LEU A 661 35.88 51.58 10.25
CA LEU A 661 36.14 50.96 8.96
C LEU A 661 36.67 52.02 7.98
N TYR A 662 37.94 51.89 7.61
CA TYR A 662 38.66 52.80 6.72
C TYR A 662 38.37 52.45 5.27
N ARG A 663 37.89 53.42 4.47
CA ARG A 663 37.55 53.25 3.06
C ARG A 663 38.67 53.78 2.16
N PHE A 664 38.95 53.03 1.11
CA PHE A 664 39.89 53.35 0.06
C PHE A 664 39.26 53.14 -1.29
N PHE A 665 39.64 53.96 -2.26
CA PHE A 665 39.23 53.85 -3.65
C PHE A 665 40.44 53.55 -4.53
N ASN A 666 40.38 52.45 -5.28
CA ASN A 666 41.38 52.10 -6.27
C ASN A 666 41.17 52.94 -7.52
N THR A 667 42.12 53.80 -7.83
CA THR A 667 42.05 54.74 -8.97
C THR A 667 42.22 54.08 -10.34
N VAL A 668 42.72 52.84 -10.38
CA VAL A 668 42.97 52.10 -11.62
C VAL A 668 41.80 51.17 -11.94
N THR A 669 41.33 50.42 -10.94
CA THR A 669 40.25 49.46 -11.14
C THR A 669 38.88 50.05 -10.85
N GLY A 670 38.76 51.13 -10.07
CA GLY A 670 37.47 51.65 -9.61
C GLY A 670 36.87 50.86 -8.43
N ALA A 671 37.60 49.86 -7.92
CA ALA A 671 37.17 49.05 -6.78
C ALA A 671 37.33 49.81 -5.45
N HIS A 672 36.47 49.48 -4.49
CA HIS A 672 36.63 49.94 -3.12
C HIS A 672 37.29 48.87 -2.26
N PHE A 673 38.12 49.33 -1.34
CA PHE A 673 38.77 48.51 -0.32
C PHE A 673 38.43 49.08 1.05
N PHE A 674 38.12 48.20 1.99
CA PHE A 674 37.82 48.56 3.37
C PHE A 674 38.77 47.82 4.30
N THR A 675 39.21 48.47 5.37
CA THR A 675 39.95 47.77 6.42
C THR A 675 39.60 48.31 7.80
N PRO A 676 39.43 47.42 8.81
CA PRO A 676 39.33 47.84 10.20
C PRO A 676 40.71 48.04 10.87
N SER A 677 41.80 47.66 10.21
CA SER A 677 43.16 47.68 10.77
C SER A 677 43.85 49.01 10.50
N GLU A 678 44.22 49.73 11.56
CA GLU A 678 45.00 50.96 11.43
C GLU A 678 46.38 50.72 10.81
N VAL A 679 46.99 49.56 11.13
CA VAL A 679 48.29 49.16 10.57
C VAL A 679 48.17 48.91 9.07
N GLU A 680 47.09 48.25 8.64
CA GLU A 680 46.82 48.02 7.23
C GLU A 680 46.51 49.34 6.51
N ARG A 681 45.68 50.20 7.11
CA ARG A 681 45.40 51.55 6.61
C ARG A 681 46.71 52.32 6.36
N ASP A 682 47.57 52.38 7.36
CA ASP A 682 48.83 53.14 7.27
C ASP A 682 49.77 52.51 6.23
N SER A 683 49.84 51.16 6.18
CA SER A 683 50.62 50.45 5.17
C SER A 683 50.12 50.71 3.75
N VAL A 684 48.80 50.74 3.51
CA VAL A 684 48.21 51.04 2.20
C VAL A 684 48.53 52.48 1.79
N ILE A 685 48.39 53.44 2.71
CA ILE A 685 48.72 54.85 2.47
C ILE A 685 50.20 55.02 2.10
N GLU A 686 51.10 54.30 2.79
CA GLU A 686 52.54 54.44 2.57
C GLU A 686 53.05 53.69 1.34
N ASN A 687 52.49 52.50 1.05
CA ASN A 687 53.09 51.55 0.12
C ASN A 687 52.30 51.31 -1.17
N LEU A 688 51.01 51.69 -1.24
CA LEU A 688 50.14 51.38 -2.38
C LEU A 688 49.55 52.65 -3.04
N PRO A 689 50.29 53.31 -3.94
CA PRO A 689 49.92 54.61 -4.51
C PRO A 689 48.69 54.60 -5.44
N VAL A 690 48.17 53.41 -5.79
CA VAL A 690 46.97 53.25 -6.61
C VAL A 690 45.67 53.42 -5.81
N PHE A 691 45.74 53.36 -4.47
CA PHE A 691 44.60 53.52 -3.58
C PHE A 691 44.59 54.91 -2.94
N ASN A 692 43.48 55.62 -3.10
CA ASN A 692 43.21 56.87 -2.39
C ASN A 692 42.47 56.57 -1.09
N TYR A 693 42.99 57.08 0.03
CA TYR A 693 42.29 57.02 1.31
C TYR A 693 41.13 58.02 1.34
N GLU A 694 39.91 57.54 1.54
CA GLU A 694 38.68 58.35 1.53
C GLU A 694 38.18 58.70 2.94
N GLY A 695 38.83 58.17 3.98
CA GLY A 695 38.46 58.41 5.37
C GLY A 695 37.78 57.22 6.03
N ILE A 696 37.05 57.50 7.11
CA ILE A 696 36.23 56.51 7.82
C ILE A 696 34.88 56.45 7.12
N ALA A 697 34.48 55.26 6.67
CA ALA A 697 33.16 55.06 6.10
C ALA A 697 32.08 54.95 7.18
N PHE A 698 32.33 54.14 8.21
CA PHE A 698 31.42 53.90 9.32
C PHE A 698 32.14 53.18 10.48
N TYR A 699 31.44 53.01 11.60
CA TYR A 699 31.96 52.35 12.79
C TYR A 699 31.20 51.04 13.06
N VAL A 700 31.93 50.00 13.49
CA VAL A 700 31.44 48.63 13.66
C VAL A 700 31.93 48.07 14.99
N ASP A 701 31.31 47.02 15.51
CA ASP A 701 31.76 46.39 16.74
C ASP A 701 33.07 45.63 16.52
N LEU A 702 33.97 45.70 17.50
CA LEU A 702 35.22 44.93 17.50
C LEU A 702 34.94 43.44 17.68
N ILE A 703 35.60 42.58 16.90
CA ILE A 703 35.67 41.15 17.22
C ILE A 703 36.63 40.97 18.39
N ALA A 704 36.13 40.37 19.47
CA ALA A 704 36.88 40.11 20.70
C ALA A 704 38.03 39.12 20.51
#